data_AF-A0A1M5IV17-F1
#
_entry.id   AF-A0A1M5IV17-F1
#
_cell.length_a   1.000
_cell.length_b   1.000
_cell.length_c   1.000
_cell.angle_alpha   90.00
_cell.angle_beta   90.00
_cell.angle_gamma   90.00
#
_symmetry.space_group_name_H-M   'P 1'
#
loop_
_entity.id
_entity.type
_entity.pdbx_description
1 polymer ?
#
loop_
_entity_poly.entity_id
_entity_poly.type
_entity_poly.pdbx_seq_one_letter_code
_entity_poly.pdbx_strand_id
1 'polypeptide(L)'
;MKKSLKYIDGTSDKFWEIEVTGSNYTVTYGKNGTSGTTQTKSFGSDEECLKMAEKVLAEKVKKGYSESGEVDVVSKPKSAKAKNSDEVIEEYDSIIKAKKITLLLPFLKEKSKGNIEALKKDIKKCKRYWMTYTDLTKDPGYVKKDKHDYGWGRRGDMEQNDIITLSAIALFDKTDINSWDEALHLLNDIDTKPQVLETLIWAKPNWLETFILDKVKRQDWVSFNYHNLRKLEDEGLLQFNPELYALSLAATNEWRAKMKTRKFIETIVNDKTGYQRDIPELFNYETILHNSFFRDNDKQKYDEFQTWSIVYKTLLDEKKMDRSFFIENAIQIQTKEWNNNLKSFFRKRIEEFQATEDELVVLQENIFSFLHNAYPPITSYGIELVKKIYNHPKFKTKSFLEWLEPLMMRGDCKAAIKSVLPVLEKISKANPKLNNQIASILADVYVISDLTLQEKVSKIILKIGSAKDKVLKEKLSSYVTLMQGNIKSGLSQFLDEEALTADHDTLEEYHFEPQKETLLLEEVQLPNDWNDIVFQFGNFIASDETLDTEILMNTYIQQRDLFPADYKVQLQPYEKQLQKHYFEAVHKNFMKSFLSQKIENINAKFDSKYKHYSKINTNLLIKSLLEKVQEKMDSNSTLPLLSFPSHKPYWVAPKVLVERVIQYQKNNEEIDSVDLAIAIARMPRENVEEAIPLLDQVEGEIKPLLSFCLGVDEKLNLDSTSLFSKALAVLGKTTKETGNLSLWATAARTFYPNDTFTEFENTYLKEIPFVVSPFVPEIKFKEKWNEWTNYQTKEKERTPSWYEMRFDVPHYTKIPNYLLYSQDIYNRGNSWDYLLSYAGNTYYWHSLTPQNSDALALTLLQNCATGDGSKPELKGFLDVMNRPEFRSSETTQLLFAACFFQEKKDLRLLASEVLINLIEKQAVDVAVFAEKAAKLASEKYGVFLRFSDGIAALKDISPLHNSALLQLFNAFFDNLDLKDKLPTNFKKMVENYVDILTKTNQKPTPKAVAFFEQWKDNSALKSLVKQILK
;
A
#
# COMPACT_ATOMS: atom_id res chain seq x y z
N MET A 1 -50.45 17.38 40.22
CA MET A 1 -50.15 15.93 40.17
C MET A 1 -48.76 15.76 39.58
N LYS A 2 -47.86 14.97 40.19
CA LYS A 2 -46.54 14.67 39.62
C LYS A 2 -46.22 13.18 39.79
N LYS A 3 -45.87 12.48 38.71
CA LYS A 3 -45.59 11.04 38.70
C LYS A 3 -44.46 10.70 37.74
N SER A 4 -43.53 9.86 38.19
CA SER A 4 -42.40 9.36 37.40
C SER A 4 -42.46 7.84 37.35
N LEU A 5 -42.37 7.27 36.16
CA LEU A 5 -42.41 5.85 35.89
C LEU A 5 -41.20 5.43 35.05
N LYS A 6 -40.76 4.18 35.22
CA LYS A 6 -39.69 3.54 34.47
C LYS A 6 -40.21 2.30 33.75
N TYR A 7 -39.57 1.94 32.64
CA TYR A 7 -39.81 0.72 31.89
C TYR A 7 -38.46 0.11 31.57
N ILE A 8 -38.13 -0.97 32.27
CA ILE A 8 -36.86 -1.68 32.15
C ILE A 8 -37.16 -3.13 31.75
N ASP A 9 -37.02 -3.43 30.47
CA ASP A 9 -36.95 -4.81 29.97
C ASP A 9 -35.53 -5.11 29.49
N GLY A 10 -35.14 -6.38 29.38
CA GLY A 10 -33.77 -6.78 29.01
C GLY A 10 -33.22 -6.21 27.68
N THR A 11 -34.00 -5.41 26.95
CA THR A 11 -33.61 -4.69 25.73
C THR A 11 -33.89 -3.18 25.75
N SER A 12 -34.61 -2.65 26.74
CA SER A 12 -35.05 -1.24 26.82
C SER A 12 -34.99 -0.72 28.25
N ASP A 13 -34.32 0.41 28.45
CA ASP A 13 -34.23 1.10 29.73
C ASP A 13 -34.70 2.56 29.59
N LYS A 14 -35.94 2.84 30.00
CA LYS A 14 -36.67 4.09 29.69
C LYS A 14 -37.35 4.70 30.91
N PHE A 15 -37.52 6.01 30.91
CA PHE A 15 -38.34 6.74 31.88
C PHE A 15 -39.45 7.55 31.20
N TRP A 16 -40.48 7.84 31.97
CA TRP A 16 -41.63 8.64 31.57
C TRP A 16 -42.18 9.35 32.81
N GLU A 17 -42.32 10.66 32.77
CA GLU A 17 -42.80 11.49 33.87
C GLU A 17 -43.93 12.39 33.40
N ILE A 18 -44.85 12.72 34.30
CA ILE A 18 -45.92 13.69 34.07
C ILE A 18 -46.05 14.63 35.27
N GLU A 19 -46.19 15.93 34.97
CA GLU A 19 -46.41 17.00 35.95
C GLU A 19 -47.59 17.87 35.50
N VAL A 20 -48.59 18.02 36.35
CA VAL A 20 -49.81 18.82 36.12
C VAL A 20 -49.73 20.08 36.97
N THR A 21 -49.82 21.24 36.31
CA THR A 21 -49.77 22.58 36.92
C THR A 21 -50.92 23.43 36.35
N GLY A 22 -51.94 23.67 37.16
CA GLY A 22 -53.18 24.33 36.73
C GLY A 22 -53.87 23.55 35.61
N SER A 23 -54.30 24.25 34.56
CA SER A 23 -54.97 23.65 33.40
C SER A 23 -54.01 23.04 32.38
N ASN A 24 -52.72 22.85 32.73
CA ASN A 24 -51.71 22.26 31.86
C ASN A 24 -51.10 21.00 32.47
N TYR A 25 -50.75 20.03 31.63
CA TYR A 25 -49.83 18.97 32.02
C TYR A 25 -48.65 18.87 31.07
N THR A 26 -47.49 18.55 31.62
CA THR A 26 -46.22 18.37 30.92
C THR A 26 -45.74 16.94 31.12
N VAL A 27 -45.40 16.27 30.02
CA VAL A 27 -44.88 14.89 30.00
C VAL A 27 -43.45 14.90 29.51
N THR A 28 -42.55 14.24 30.24
CA THR A 28 -41.12 14.10 29.89
C THR A 28 -40.77 12.63 29.75
N TYR A 29 -40.15 12.19 28.66
CA TYR A 29 -39.79 10.78 28.49
C TYR A 29 -38.49 10.55 27.73
N GLY A 30 -37.77 9.47 28.03
CA GLY A 30 -36.45 9.22 27.47
C GLY A 30 -35.87 7.87 27.86
N LYS A 31 -34.60 7.63 27.54
CA LYS A 31 -33.84 6.50 28.11
C LYS A 31 -33.34 6.90 29.50
N ASN A 32 -33.32 6.00 30.47
CA ASN A 32 -32.80 6.32 31.80
C ASN A 32 -31.36 6.85 31.71
N GLY A 33 -31.08 7.98 32.39
CA GLY A 33 -29.78 8.66 32.33
C GLY A 33 -29.63 9.72 31.23
N THR A 34 -30.66 10.00 30.41
CA THR A 34 -30.66 11.13 29.47
C THR A 34 -31.66 12.22 29.90
N SER A 35 -31.54 13.43 29.34
CA SER A 35 -32.44 14.56 29.66
C SER A 35 -33.89 14.37 29.18
N GLY A 36 -34.17 13.35 28.35
CA GLY A 36 -35.50 13.07 27.80
C GLY A 36 -36.03 14.13 26.82
N THR A 37 -37.28 13.95 26.39
CA THR A 37 -38.04 14.88 25.54
C THR A 37 -39.31 15.29 26.26
N THR A 38 -39.61 16.59 26.28
CA THR A 38 -40.74 17.18 27.02
C THR A 38 -41.84 17.66 26.08
N GLN A 39 -43.10 17.41 26.43
CA GLN A 39 -44.29 17.90 25.72
C GLN A 39 -45.34 18.41 26.71
N THR A 40 -45.86 19.63 26.49
CA THR A 40 -46.89 20.25 27.32
C THR A 40 -48.22 20.32 26.57
N LYS A 41 -49.32 20.04 27.26
CA LYS A 41 -50.70 20.19 26.77
C LYS A 41 -51.54 21.03 27.73
N SER A 42 -52.37 21.90 27.16
CA SER A 42 -53.25 22.84 27.84
C SER A 42 -54.73 22.47 27.67
N PHE A 43 -55.53 22.69 28.71
CA PHE A 43 -56.96 22.36 28.76
C PHE A 43 -57.79 23.55 29.26
N GLY A 44 -59.12 23.49 29.06
CA GLY A 44 -60.03 24.60 29.42
C GLY A 44 -60.30 24.74 30.91
N SER A 45 -60.01 23.71 31.72
CA SER A 45 -60.14 23.73 33.17
C SER A 45 -59.16 22.76 33.84
N ASP A 46 -58.86 23.01 35.11
CA ASP A 46 -57.96 22.17 35.92
C ASP A 46 -58.50 20.74 36.09
N GLU A 47 -59.82 20.58 36.22
CA GLU A 47 -60.49 19.27 36.36
C GLU A 47 -60.37 18.43 35.08
N GLU A 48 -60.52 19.04 33.90
CA GLU A 48 -60.36 18.35 32.62
C GLU A 48 -58.90 17.93 32.40
N CYS A 49 -57.95 18.80 32.77
CA CYS A 49 -56.52 18.52 32.71
C CYS A 49 -56.13 17.32 33.59
N LEU A 50 -56.60 17.31 34.85
CA LEU A 50 -56.29 16.24 35.80
C LEU A 50 -56.85 14.90 35.32
N LYS A 51 -58.11 14.87 34.85
CA LYS A 51 -58.76 13.65 34.35
C LYS A 51 -58.04 13.06 33.13
N MET A 52 -57.54 13.92 32.24
CA MET A 52 -56.73 13.47 31.09
C MET A 52 -55.33 13.02 31.49
N ALA A 53 -54.69 13.71 32.44
CA ALA A 53 -53.38 13.31 32.96
C ALA A 53 -53.43 11.92 33.64
N GLU A 54 -54.47 11.65 34.44
CA GLU A 54 -54.72 10.35 35.06
C GLU A 54 -54.97 9.24 34.04
N LYS A 55 -55.71 9.55 32.97
CA LYS A 55 -55.93 8.60 31.87
C LYS A 55 -54.62 8.22 31.19
N VAL A 56 -53.76 9.18 30.88
CA VAL A 56 -52.47 8.93 30.22
C VAL A 56 -51.52 8.17 31.15
N LEU A 57 -51.52 8.49 32.46
CA LEU A 57 -50.78 7.73 33.45
C LEU A 57 -51.24 6.26 33.49
N ALA A 58 -52.55 6.01 33.54
CA ALA A 58 -53.12 4.65 33.57
C ALA A 58 -52.77 3.87 32.29
N GLU A 59 -52.76 4.51 31.12
CA GLU A 59 -52.32 3.89 29.87
C GLU A 59 -50.84 3.50 29.87
N LYS A 60 -49.98 4.28 30.54
CA LYS A 60 -48.55 3.98 30.67
C LYS A 60 -48.30 2.83 31.64
N VAL A 61 -48.99 2.83 32.78
CA VAL A 61 -48.96 1.70 33.73
C VAL A 61 -49.42 0.41 33.06
N LYS A 62 -50.49 0.45 32.26
CA LYS A 62 -50.97 -0.71 31.49
C LYS A 62 -49.98 -1.19 30.42
N LYS A 63 -49.07 -0.33 29.95
CA LYS A 63 -47.98 -0.67 29.01
C LYS A 63 -46.74 -1.21 29.72
N GLY A 64 -46.79 -1.43 31.04
CA GLY A 64 -45.71 -2.02 31.84
C GLY A 64 -44.76 -1.02 32.46
N TYR A 65 -45.08 0.28 32.45
CA TYR A 65 -44.30 1.28 33.18
C TYR A 65 -44.67 1.26 34.67
N SER A 66 -43.68 1.19 35.56
CA SER A 66 -43.87 1.12 37.01
C SER A 66 -42.91 2.09 37.72
N GLU A 67 -43.15 2.40 38.99
CA GLU A 67 -42.25 3.29 39.75
C GLU A 67 -40.88 2.62 40.03
N SER A 68 -40.84 1.29 40.16
CA SER A 68 -39.61 0.50 40.34
C SER A 68 -38.86 0.19 39.03
N GLY A 69 -39.54 0.26 37.88
CA GLY A 69 -39.00 -0.09 36.57
C GLY A 69 -39.14 -1.56 36.19
N GLU A 70 -39.55 -2.43 37.12
CA GLU A 70 -39.86 -3.83 36.87
C GLU A 70 -41.19 -3.96 36.10
N VAL A 71 -41.18 -4.75 35.02
CA VAL A 71 -42.33 -4.95 34.14
C VAL A 71 -43.18 -6.11 34.66
N ASP A 72 -44.15 -5.81 35.54
CA ASP A 72 -45.21 -6.77 35.88
C ASP A 72 -46.22 -6.86 34.73
N VAL A 73 -45.98 -7.79 33.81
CA VAL A 73 -46.91 -8.09 32.73
C VAL A 73 -48.14 -8.78 33.33
N VAL A 74 -49.18 -8.00 33.65
CA VAL A 74 -50.53 -8.56 33.84
C VAL A 74 -50.98 -9.12 32.49
N SER A 75 -50.79 -10.42 32.34
CA SER A 75 -51.14 -11.20 31.17
C SER A 75 -52.61 -10.98 30.78
N LYS A 76 -52.83 -10.41 29.59
CA LYS A 76 -54.10 -10.62 28.88
C LYS A 76 -54.04 -11.99 28.18
N PRO A 77 -55.18 -12.67 28.00
CA PRO A 77 -55.20 -14.07 27.58
C PRO A 77 -54.53 -14.20 26.21
N LYS A 78 -53.38 -14.87 26.17
CA LYS A 78 -52.75 -15.30 24.91
C LYS A 78 -53.73 -16.24 24.23
N SER A 79 -54.04 -15.97 22.96
CA SER A 79 -54.69 -16.94 22.09
C SER A 79 -53.86 -18.23 22.10
N ALA A 80 -54.52 -19.39 22.04
CA ALA A 80 -53.89 -20.70 22.19
C ALA A 80 -52.69 -20.96 21.23
N LYS A 81 -52.56 -20.20 20.14
CA LYS A 81 -51.41 -20.24 19.23
C LYS A 81 -50.11 -19.65 19.81
N ALA A 82 -50.18 -18.58 20.60
CA ALA A 82 -49.00 -17.91 21.14
C ALA A 82 -48.41 -18.61 22.37
N LYS A 83 -49.23 -19.36 23.13
CA LYS A 83 -48.77 -20.14 24.30
C LYS A 83 -47.89 -21.33 23.87
N ASN A 84 -48.24 -21.95 22.73
CA ASN A 84 -47.51 -23.06 22.16
C ASN A 84 -46.11 -22.65 21.64
N SER A 85 -45.97 -21.47 21.00
CA SER A 85 -44.66 -21.03 20.48
C SER A 85 -43.64 -20.69 21.58
N ASP A 86 -44.07 -20.16 22.72
CA ASP A 86 -43.17 -19.86 23.84
C ASP A 86 -42.66 -21.14 24.51
N GLU A 87 -43.53 -22.13 24.72
CA GLU A 87 -43.14 -23.46 25.23
C GLU A 87 -42.14 -24.15 24.29
N VAL A 88 -42.32 -24.02 22.97
CA VAL A 88 -41.39 -24.54 21.96
C VAL A 88 -40.03 -23.84 21.99
N ILE A 89 -39.98 -22.53 22.23
CA ILE A 89 -38.73 -21.77 22.38
C ILE A 89 -38.00 -22.18 23.66
N GLU A 90 -38.72 -22.35 24.78
CA GLU A 90 -38.13 -22.79 26.06
C GLU A 90 -37.53 -24.20 25.98
N GLU A 91 -38.20 -25.12 25.27
CA GLU A 91 -37.70 -26.46 25.00
C GLU A 91 -36.43 -26.42 24.13
N TYR A 92 -36.41 -25.58 23.08
CA TYR A 92 -35.23 -25.37 22.24
C TYR A 92 -34.03 -24.81 23.04
N ASP A 93 -34.25 -23.77 23.85
CA ASP A 93 -33.23 -23.19 24.72
C ASP A 93 -32.68 -24.20 25.73
N SER A 94 -33.52 -25.12 26.20
CA SER A 94 -33.12 -26.21 27.09
C SER A 94 -32.20 -27.21 26.38
N ILE A 95 -32.45 -27.51 25.10
CA ILE A 95 -31.57 -28.35 24.28
C ILE A 95 -30.19 -27.70 24.12
N ILE A 96 -30.13 -26.39 23.84
CA ILE A 96 -28.87 -25.64 23.73
C ILE A 96 -28.11 -25.68 25.06
N LYS A 97 -28.77 -25.36 26.19
CA LYS A 97 -28.12 -25.35 27.51
C LYS A 97 -27.65 -26.74 27.94
N ALA A 98 -28.40 -27.78 27.58
CA ALA A 98 -28.04 -29.18 27.85
C ALA A 98 -26.95 -29.72 26.92
N LYS A 99 -26.66 -29.03 25.80
CA LYS A 99 -25.67 -29.41 24.79
C LYS A 99 -25.90 -30.77 24.13
N LYS A 100 -27.16 -31.20 24.05
CA LYS A 100 -27.54 -32.52 23.52
C LYS A 100 -28.03 -32.43 22.07
N ILE A 101 -27.10 -32.41 21.11
CA ILE A 101 -27.44 -32.34 19.68
C ILE A 101 -28.33 -33.51 19.20
N THR A 102 -28.26 -34.67 19.85
CA THR A 102 -29.12 -35.83 19.54
C THR A 102 -30.61 -35.58 19.77
N LEU A 103 -30.96 -34.60 20.62
CA LEU A 103 -32.36 -34.22 20.86
C LEU A 103 -32.90 -33.22 19.82
N LEU A 104 -32.02 -32.61 19.02
CA LEU A 104 -32.40 -31.54 18.10
C LEU A 104 -33.34 -32.03 16.98
N LEU A 105 -32.96 -33.08 16.25
CA LEU A 105 -33.76 -33.55 15.11
C LEU A 105 -35.16 -34.06 15.53
N PRO A 106 -35.31 -34.87 16.61
CA PRO A 106 -36.63 -35.21 17.14
C PRO A 106 -37.48 -33.98 17.48
N PHE A 107 -36.90 -33.00 18.17
CA PHE A 107 -37.56 -31.74 18.49
C PHE A 107 -38.01 -30.99 17.23
N LEU A 108 -37.13 -30.84 16.22
CA LEU A 108 -37.46 -30.16 14.97
C LEU A 108 -38.58 -30.88 14.21
N LYS A 109 -38.57 -32.22 14.14
CA LYS A 109 -39.63 -33.01 13.50
C LYS A 109 -41.00 -32.79 14.14
N GLU A 110 -41.04 -32.71 15.47
CA GLU A 110 -42.30 -32.60 16.21
C GLU A 110 -42.82 -31.15 16.28
N LYS A 111 -41.92 -30.19 16.57
CA LYS A 111 -42.31 -28.85 17.03
C LYS A 111 -42.16 -27.75 15.99
N SER A 112 -41.40 -27.96 14.90
CA SER A 112 -41.16 -26.90 13.91
C SER A 112 -42.40 -26.54 13.11
N LYS A 113 -43.28 -27.50 12.83
CA LYS A 113 -44.50 -27.30 12.04
C LYS A 113 -45.45 -26.32 12.75
N GLY A 114 -45.63 -25.15 12.15
CA GLY A 114 -46.46 -24.06 12.71
C GLY A 114 -45.70 -23.07 13.59
N ASN A 115 -44.41 -23.29 13.87
CA ASN A 115 -43.57 -22.43 14.72
C ASN A 115 -42.28 -21.93 14.01
N ILE A 116 -42.14 -22.12 12.70
CA ILE A 116 -40.90 -21.82 11.94
C ILE A 116 -40.40 -20.39 12.18
N GLU A 117 -41.23 -19.38 12.01
CA GLU A 117 -40.80 -17.97 12.16
C GLU A 117 -40.39 -17.62 13.59
N ALA A 118 -41.06 -18.21 14.60
CA ALA A 118 -40.70 -18.04 16.00
C ALA A 118 -39.33 -18.66 16.28
N LEU A 119 -39.10 -19.89 15.81
CA LEU A 119 -37.81 -20.58 15.91
C LEU A 119 -36.71 -19.85 15.14
N LYS A 120 -36.96 -19.37 13.91
CA LYS A 120 -35.96 -18.60 13.14
C LYS A 120 -35.49 -17.36 13.90
N LYS A 121 -36.42 -16.62 14.49
CA LYS A 121 -36.13 -15.43 15.28
C LYS A 121 -35.30 -15.78 16.52
N ASP A 122 -35.66 -16.85 17.20
CA ASP A 122 -34.94 -17.27 18.40
C ASP A 122 -33.56 -17.88 18.10
N ILE A 123 -33.40 -18.65 17.03
CA ILE A 123 -32.09 -19.12 16.52
C ILE A 123 -31.15 -17.93 16.26
N LYS A 124 -31.63 -16.85 15.62
CA LYS A 124 -30.84 -15.61 15.40
C LYS A 124 -30.46 -14.93 16.72
N LYS A 125 -31.34 -14.95 17.72
CA LYS A 125 -31.07 -14.43 19.08
C LYS A 125 -30.01 -15.28 19.78
N CYS A 126 -30.12 -16.60 19.72
CA CYS A 126 -29.16 -17.55 20.26
C CYS A 126 -27.78 -17.39 19.62
N LYS A 127 -27.68 -17.21 18.29
CA LYS A 127 -26.41 -16.86 17.63
C LYS A 127 -25.76 -15.62 18.24
N ARG A 128 -26.52 -14.53 18.40
CA ARG A 128 -25.99 -13.27 18.98
C ARG A 128 -25.54 -13.42 20.43
N TYR A 129 -26.24 -14.24 21.21
CA TYR A 129 -25.91 -14.42 22.61
C TYR A 129 -24.71 -15.35 22.81
N TRP A 130 -24.76 -16.53 22.20
CA TRP A 130 -23.78 -17.61 22.43
C TRP A 130 -22.53 -17.46 21.56
N MET A 131 -22.64 -17.01 20.32
CA MET A 131 -21.55 -17.10 19.32
C MET A 131 -20.81 -15.78 19.10
N THR A 132 -21.30 -14.65 19.61
CA THR A 132 -20.65 -13.33 19.43
C THR A 132 -19.45 -13.18 20.37
N TYR A 133 -18.31 -12.71 19.82
CA TYR A 133 -17.13 -12.37 20.59
C TYR A 133 -17.37 -11.06 21.36
N THR A 134 -17.25 -11.12 22.68
CA THR A 134 -17.67 -10.04 23.59
C THR A 134 -16.79 -9.99 24.83
N ASP A 135 -16.94 -8.92 25.59
CA ASP A 135 -16.30 -8.74 26.89
C ASP A 135 -17.06 -9.56 27.94
N LEU A 136 -16.48 -10.70 28.31
CA LEU A 136 -17.02 -11.64 29.29
C LEU A 136 -16.86 -11.12 30.73
N THR A 137 -16.07 -10.08 30.99
CA THR A 137 -15.89 -9.56 32.37
C THR A 137 -17.20 -9.06 32.98
N LYS A 138 -18.20 -8.77 32.14
CA LYS A 138 -19.54 -8.34 32.51
C LYS A 138 -20.52 -9.50 32.72
N ASP A 139 -20.11 -10.73 32.41
CA ASP A 139 -20.96 -11.91 32.55
C ASP A 139 -20.91 -12.47 33.98
N PRO A 140 -22.05 -12.90 34.56
CA PRO A 140 -22.15 -13.33 35.97
C PRO A 140 -21.27 -14.53 36.37
N GLY A 141 -20.63 -15.22 35.42
CA GLY A 141 -19.83 -16.42 35.64
C GLY A 141 -18.36 -16.30 35.19
N TYR A 142 -17.90 -15.11 34.80
CA TYR A 142 -16.52 -14.94 34.34
C TYR A 142 -15.52 -14.99 35.49
N VAL A 143 -14.50 -15.84 35.34
CA VAL A 143 -13.36 -15.95 36.25
C VAL A 143 -12.09 -15.81 35.42
N LYS A 144 -11.29 -14.79 35.71
CA LYS A 144 -10.02 -14.52 35.03
C LYS A 144 -9.04 -15.67 35.26
N LYS A 145 -8.62 -16.33 34.18
CA LYS A 145 -7.77 -17.54 34.27
C LYS A 145 -6.31 -17.24 34.53
N ASP A 146 -5.74 -16.22 33.89
CA ASP A 146 -4.34 -15.82 34.05
C ASP A 146 -4.09 -14.34 33.68
N LYS A 147 -2.81 -13.93 33.67
CA LYS A 147 -2.38 -12.56 33.35
C LYS A 147 -2.56 -12.17 31.87
N HIS A 148 -2.78 -13.13 30.99
CA HIS A 148 -3.01 -12.96 29.55
C HIS A 148 -4.50 -13.14 29.18
N ASP A 149 -5.36 -13.46 30.14
CA ASP A 149 -6.81 -13.45 30.00
C ASP A 149 -7.34 -12.02 30.15
N TYR A 150 -7.57 -11.37 29.00
CA TYR A 150 -8.11 -10.02 28.92
C TYR A 150 -9.65 -9.97 28.98
N GLY A 151 -10.32 -11.09 29.25
CA GLY A 151 -11.76 -11.17 29.39
C GLY A 151 -12.57 -11.14 28.10
N TRP A 152 -11.93 -11.20 26.94
CA TRP A 152 -12.62 -11.25 25.65
C TRP A 152 -12.81 -12.69 25.16
N GLY A 153 -14.04 -13.08 24.79
CA GLY A 153 -14.36 -14.43 24.35
C GLY A 153 -15.80 -14.62 23.85
N ARG A 154 -16.20 -15.86 23.55
CA ARG A 154 -17.59 -16.25 23.23
C ARG A 154 -18.23 -16.92 24.45
N ARG A 155 -19.55 -16.77 24.64
CA ARG A 155 -20.30 -17.41 25.75
C ARG A 155 -20.52 -18.90 25.54
N GLY A 156 -20.74 -19.31 24.30
CA GLY A 156 -21.05 -20.68 23.93
C GLY A 156 -19.82 -21.48 23.54
N ASP A 157 -19.90 -22.79 23.73
CA ASP A 157 -18.90 -23.75 23.24
C ASP A 157 -19.27 -24.35 21.88
N MET A 158 -18.50 -25.35 21.44
CA MET A 158 -18.66 -25.98 20.13
C MET A 158 -19.98 -26.74 20.00
N GLU A 159 -20.44 -27.43 21.05
CA GLU A 159 -21.69 -28.20 21.02
C GLU A 159 -22.90 -27.28 20.89
N GLN A 160 -22.90 -26.16 21.62
CA GLN A 160 -23.94 -25.14 21.52
C GLN A 160 -23.96 -24.48 20.14
N ASN A 161 -22.78 -24.18 19.60
CA ASN A 161 -22.64 -23.66 18.24
C ASN A 161 -23.19 -24.63 17.19
N ASP A 162 -22.87 -25.93 17.31
CA ASP A 162 -23.35 -26.96 16.38
C ASP A 162 -24.89 -27.07 16.41
N ILE A 163 -25.51 -27.06 17.59
CA ILE A 163 -26.98 -27.12 17.73
C ILE A 163 -27.62 -25.91 17.05
N ILE A 164 -27.13 -24.69 17.33
CA ILE A 164 -27.69 -23.45 16.80
C ILE A 164 -27.52 -23.40 15.27
N THR A 165 -26.33 -23.77 14.79
CA THR A 165 -26.01 -23.77 13.36
C THR A 165 -26.78 -24.85 12.60
N LEU A 166 -26.90 -26.07 13.14
CA LEU A 166 -27.68 -27.13 12.50
C LEU A 166 -29.17 -26.80 12.44
N SER A 167 -29.70 -26.13 13.46
CA SER A 167 -31.07 -25.61 13.47
C SER A 167 -31.29 -24.57 12.38
N ALA A 168 -30.31 -23.67 12.17
CA ALA A 168 -30.35 -22.71 11.07
C ALA A 168 -30.30 -23.44 9.71
N ILE A 169 -29.39 -24.39 9.51
CA ILE A 169 -29.32 -25.22 8.29
C ILE A 169 -30.65 -25.92 7.99
N ALA A 170 -31.34 -26.41 9.03
CA ALA A 170 -32.58 -27.15 8.86
C ALA A 170 -33.79 -26.26 8.49
N LEU A 171 -33.85 -25.03 9.00
CA LEU A 171 -35.05 -24.19 8.93
C LEU A 171 -34.91 -22.93 8.07
N PHE A 172 -33.70 -22.49 7.76
CA PHE A 172 -33.46 -21.22 7.06
C PHE A 172 -33.55 -21.40 5.54
N ASP A 173 -34.00 -20.34 4.87
CA ASP A 173 -33.87 -20.24 3.42
C ASP A 173 -32.50 -19.69 3.02
N LYS A 174 -32.26 -19.59 1.70
CA LYS A 174 -31.01 -19.08 1.15
C LYS A 174 -30.64 -17.70 1.67
N THR A 175 -31.61 -16.80 1.81
CA THR A 175 -31.36 -15.41 2.23
C THR A 175 -30.94 -15.37 3.69
N ASP A 176 -31.64 -16.13 4.53
CA ASP A 176 -31.37 -16.20 5.96
C ASP A 176 -30.02 -16.85 6.28
N ILE A 177 -29.66 -17.94 5.61
CA ILE A 177 -28.45 -18.73 5.92
C ILE A 177 -27.16 -18.11 5.38
N ASN A 178 -27.22 -17.22 4.38
CA ASN A 178 -26.02 -16.71 3.73
C ASN A 178 -25.05 -15.97 4.68
N SER A 179 -25.55 -15.42 5.79
CA SER A 179 -24.77 -14.76 6.85
C SER A 179 -24.15 -15.71 7.90
N TRP A 180 -24.22 -17.03 7.67
CA TRP A 180 -23.77 -18.06 8.59
C TRP A 180 -22.57 -18.81 8.02
N ASP A 181 -21.38 -18.19 8.10
CA ASP A 181 -20.14 -18.81 7.63
C ASP A 181 -19.84 -20.14 8.35
N GLU A 182 -20.27 -20.27 9.60
CA GLU A 182 -20.11 -21.48 10.41
C GLU A 182 -20.84 -22.70 9.84
N ALA A 183 -21.91 -22.49 9.06
CA ALA A 183 -22.67 -23.58 8.47
C ALA A 183 -21.83 -24.43 7.51
N LEU A 184 -20.86 -23.83 6.80
CA LEU A 184 -19.99 -24.56 5.89
C LEU A 184 -19.15 -25.63 6.62
N HIS A 185 -18.61 -25.28 7.79
CA HIS A 185 -17.83 -26.22 8.59
C HIS A 185 -18.68 -27.42 9.01
N LEU A 186 -19.90 -27.17 9.50
CA LEU A 186 -20.78 -28.23 9.98
C LEU A 186 -21.27 -29.13 8.83
N LEU A 187 -21.58 -28.56 7.67
CA LEU A 187 -21.89 -29.32 6.45
C LEU A 187 -20.73 -30.21 6.00
N ASN A 188 -19.49 -29.86 6.35
CA ASN A 188 -18.30 -30.65 6.01
C ASN A 188 -17.99 -31.75 7.04
N ASP A 189 -18.73 -31.81 8.16
CA ASP A 189 -18.54 -32.78 9.24
C ASP A 189 -19.51 -33.97 9.16
N ILE A 190 -20.25 -34.15 8.05
CA ILE A 190 -21.30 -35.18 7.89
C ILE A 190 -20.85 -36.62 8.19
N ASP A 191 -19.57 -36.93 8.00
CA ASP A 191 -19.00 -38.25 8.34
C ASP A 191 -18.69 -38.41 9.82
N THR A 192 -18.36 -37.32 10.51
CA THR A 192 -18.03 -37.33 11.94
C THR A 192 -19.24 -37.06 12.84
N LYS A 193 -20.28 -36.42 12.30
CA LYS A 193 -21.50 -36.03 13.01
C LYS A 193 -22.73 -36.52 12.23
N PRO A 194 -23.18 -37.76 12.45
CA PRO A 194 -24.32 -38.35 11.72
C PRO A 194 -25.59 -37.50 11.77
N GLN A 195 -25.79 -36.77 12.88
CA GLN A 195 -26.95 -35.91 13.09
C GLN A 195 -27.07 -34.81 12.03
N VAL A 196 -25.95 -34.35 11.46
CA VAL A 196 -25.96 -33.35 10.39
C VAL A 196 -26.64 -33.93 9.14
N LEU A 197 -26.18 -35.10 8.69
CA LEU A 197 -26.73 -35.76 7.51
C LEU A 197 -28.19 -36.16 7.71
N GLU A 198 -28.54 -36.73 8.86
CA GLU A 198 -29.92 -37.08 9.21
C GLU A 198 -30.86 -35.85 9.16
N THR A 199 -30.38 -34.70 9.62
CA THR A 199 -31.13 -33.44 9.58
C THR A 199 -31.28 -32.93 8.15
N LEU A 200 -30.23 -33.01 7.33
CA LEU A 200 -30.29 -32.64 5.92
C LEU A 200 -31.26 -33.51 5.12
N ILE A 201 -31.24 -34.83 5.32
CA ILE A 201 -32.16 -35.79 4.67
C ILE A 201 -33.62 -35.46 5.01
N TRP A 202 -33.88 -35.03 6.26
CA TRP A 202 -35.21 -34.59 6.68
C TRP A 202 -35.59 -33.22 6.10
N ALA A 203 -34.72 -32.22 6.23
CA ALA A 203 -35.02 -30.83 5.88
C ALA A 203 -34.99 -30.55 4.37
N LYS A 204 -34.16 -31.28 3.60
CA LYS A 204 -33.94 -31.13 2.16
C LYS A 204 -33.76 -29.68 1.69
N PRO A 205 -32.78 -28.94 2.25
CA PRO A 205 -32.55 -27.55 1.87
C PRO A 205 -32.14 -27.43 0.40
N ASN A 206 -32.85 -26.60 -0.37
CA ASN A 206 -32.63 -26.41 -1.80
C ASN A 206 -31.51 -25.39 -2.15
N TRP A 207 -30.82 -24.87 -1.13
CA TRP A 207 -29.82 -23.81 -1.27
C TRP A 207 -28.37 -24.28 -1.11
N LEU A 208 -28.15 -25.54 -0.71
CA LEU A 208 -26.84 -26.09 -0.34
C LEU A 208 -25.77 -25.84 -1.42
N GLU A 209 -26.06 -26.23 -2.66
CA GLU A 209 -25.13 -26.10 -3.78
C GLU A 209 -24.64 -24.65 -3.94
N THR A 210 -25.58 -23.71 -4.10
CA THR A 210 -25.23 -22.30 -4.31
C THR A 210 -24.56 -21.66 -3.09
N PHE A 211 -24.91 -22.12 -1.88
CA PHE A 211 -24.27 -21.65 -0.65
C PHE A 211 -22.82 -22.11 -0.57
N ILE A 212 -22.55 -23.41 -0.79
CA ILE A 212 -21.20 -23.97 -0.72
C ILE A 212 -20.31 -23.31 -1.78
N LEU A 213 -20.79 -23.19 -3.03
CA LEU A 213 -20.04 -22.55 -4.10
C LEU A 213 -19.67 -21.08 -3.76
N ASP A 214 -20.64 -20.29 -3.27
CA ASP A 214 -20.38 -18.91 -2.86
C ASP A 214 -19.35 -18.83 -1.73
N LYS A 215 -19.38 -19.75 -0.76
CA LYS A 215 -18.37 -19.77 0.33
C LYS A 215 -16.98 -20.17 -0.16
N VAL A 216 -16.87 -21.18 -1.00
CA VAL A 216 -15.58 -21.63 -1.55
C VAL A 216 -14.94 -20.56 -2.43
N LYS A 217 -15.74 -19.78 -3.18
CA LYS A 217 -15.21 -18.69 -4.05
C LYS A 217 -14.79 -17.43 -3.32
N ARG A 218 -15.33 -17.16 -2.12
CA ARG A 218 -15.02 -15.94 -1.37
C ARG A 218 -13.62 -15.93 -0.74
N GLN A 219 -13.05 -17.10 -0.42
CA GLN A 219 -11.79 -17.21 0.32
C GLN A 219 -10.99 -18.45 -0.10
N ASP A 220 -9.78 -18.26 -0.62
CA ASP A 220 -8.93 -19.32 -1.17
C ASP A 220 -8.56 -20.45 -0.18
N TRP A 221 -8.56 -20.16 1.13
CA TRP A 221 -8.25 -21.14 2.17
C TRP A 221 -9.47 -21.95 2.61
N VAL A 222 -10.68 -21.51 2.26
CA VAL A 222 -11.95 -22.18 2.55
C VAL A 222 -12.25 -23.19 1.44
N SER A 223 -12.51 -24.44 1.81
CA SER A 223 -12.80 -25.52 0.86
C SER A 223 -13.84 -26.48 1.42
N PHE A 224 -14.57 -27.15 0.55
CA PHE A 224 -15.47 -28.24 0.92
C PHE A 224 -14.87 -29.60 0.50
N ASN A 225 -15.08 -30.65 1.30
CA ASN A 225 -14.50 -31.96 0.99
C ASN A 225 -15.24 -32.60 -0.19
N TYR A 226 -14.50 -33.00 -1.22
CA TYR A 226 -15.02 -33.63 -2.42
C TYR A 226 -15.83 -34.91 -2.14
N HIS A 227 -15.39 -35.75 -1.19
CA HIS A 227 -16.14 -36.95 -0.81
C HIS A 227 -17.52 -36.60 -0.24
N ASN A 228 -17.59 -35.53 0.56
CA ASN A 228 -18.85 -35.07 1.12
C ASN A 228 -19.80 -34.53 0.04
N LEU A 229 -19.28 -33.86 -1.00
CA LEU A 229 -20.12 -33.44 -2.14
C LEU A 229 -20.77 -34.64 -2.82
N ARG A 230 -19.98 -35.66 -3.16
CA ARG A 230 -20.47 -36.89 -3.80
C ARG A 230 -21.50 -37.61 -2.92
N LYS A 231 -21.26 -37.66 -1.61
CA LYS A 231 -22.22 -38.23 -0.65
C LYS A 231 -23.53 -37.45 -0.57
N LEU A 232 -23.47 -36.12 -0.58
CA LEU A 232 -24.69 -35.28 -0.63
C LEU A 232 -25.43 -35.43 -1.96
N GLU A 233 -24.71 -35.63 -3.08
CA GLU A 233 -25.29 -35.95 -4.38
C GLU A 233 -25.97 -37.32 -4.38
N ASP A 234 -25.32 -38.36 -3.84
CA ASP A 234 -25.85 -39.73 -3.77
C ASP A 234 -27.16 -39.80 -2.92
N GLU A 235 -27.27 -38.97 -1.88
CA GLU A 235 -28.48 -38.82 -1.06
C GLU A 235 -29.55 -37.91 -1.70
N GLY A 236 -29.30 -37.37 -2.90
CA GLY A 236 -30.21 -36.49 -3.62
C GLY A 236 -30.39 -35.11 -2.98
N LEU A 237 -29.45 -34.67 -2.14
CA LEU A 237 -29.47 -33.38 -1.44
C LEU A 237 -28.78 -32.26 -2.22
N LEU A 238 -27.96 -32.61 -3.22
CA LEU A 238 -27.17 -31.67 -4.01
C LEU A 238 -27.16 -32.09 -5.48
N GLN A 239 -27.29 -31.12 -6.39
CA GLN A 239 -27.13 -31.37 -7.83
C GLN A 239 -25.68 -31.18 -8.25
N PHE A 240 -25.26 -31.91 -9.29
CA PHE A 240 -23.92 -31.77 -9.85
C PHE A 240 -23.71 -30.35 -10.40
N ASN A 241 -22.73 -29.64 -9.83
CA ASN A 241 -22.29 -28.33 -10.28
C ASN A 241 -20.81 -28.42 -10.71
N PRO A 242 -20.50 -28.30 -12.01
CA PRO A 242 -19.15 -28.52 -12.52
C PRO A 242 -18.05 -27.69 -11.82
N GLU A 243 -18.32 -26.40 -11.56
CA GLU A 243 -17.38 -25.50 -10.91
C GLU A 243 -17.09 -25.92 -9.46
N LEU A 244 -18.15 -26.18 -8.68
CA LEU A 244 -18.03 -26.59 -7.29
C LEU A 244 -17.25 -27.89 -7.14
N TYR A 245 -17.52 -28.85 -8.02
CA TYR A 245 -16.84 -30.15 -8.04
C TYR A 245 -15.37 -29.99 -8.42
N ALA A 246 -15.05 -29.21 -9.46
CA ALA A 246 -13.66 -28.96 -9.87
C ALA A 246 -12.84 -28.29 -8.74
N LEU A 247 -13.38 -27.25 -8.12
CA LEU A 247 -12.72 -26.52 -7.02
C LEU A 247 -12.47 -27.44 -5.81
N SER A 248 -13.47 -28.21 -5.41
CA SER A 248 -13.38 -29.09 -4.24
C SER A 248 -12.47 -30.29 -4.48
N LEU A 249 -12.53 -30.88 -5.68
CA LEU A 249 -11.69 -31.99 -6.09
C LEU A 249 -10.21 -31.58 -6.09
N ALA A 250 -9.87 -30.48 -6.77
CA ALA A 250 -8.50 -29.95 -6.85
C ALA A 250 -7.91 -29.61 -5.47
N ALA A 251 -8.75 -29.18 -4.54
CA ALA A 251 -8.41 -28.76 -3.19
C ALA A 251 -8.18 -29.92 -2.19
N THR A 252 -8.35 -31.17 -2.63
CA THR A 252 -8.21 -32.37 -1.79
C THR A 252 -6.76 -32.58 -1.34
N ASN A 253 -6.56 -32.78 -0.03
CA ASN A 253 -5.25 -33.08 0.59
C ASN A 253 -5.43 -33.93 1.86
N GLU A 254 -4.33 -34.41 2.45
CA GLU A 254 -4.38 -35.34 3.59
C GLU A 254 -5.15 -34.80 4.81
N TRP A 255 -4.98 -33.51 5.10
CA TRP A 255 -5.61 -32.87 6.25
C TRP A 255 -7.12 -32.71 6.03
N ARG A 256 -7.54 -32.28 4.83
CA ARG A 256 -8.96 -32.05 4.48
C ARG A 256 -9.72 -33.36 4.29
N ALA A 257 -9.11 -34.31 3.59
CA ALA A 257 -9.73 -35.59 3.28
C ALA A 257 -9.67 -36.59 4.44
N LYS A 258 -8.86 -36.32 5.47
CA LYS A 258 -8.49 -37.29 6.52
C LYS A 258 -8.04 -38.64 5.93
N MET A 259 -7.41 -38.58 4.75
CA MET A 259 -7.02 -39.72 3.94
C MET A 259 -5.65 -39.48 3.34
N LYS A 260 -4.76 -40.48 3.37
CA LYS A 260 -3.44 -40.40 2.76
C LYS A 260 -3.51 -40.12 1.26
N THR A 261 -2.62 -39.27 0.75
CA THR A 261 -2.66 -38.84 -0.67
C THR A 261 -2.54 -40.03 -1.63
N ARG A 262 -1.72 -41.04 -1.31
CA ARG A 262 -1.64 -42.29 -2.09
C ARG A 262 -2.99 -42.99 -2.22
N LYS A 263 -3.73 -43.09 -1.11
CA LYS A 263 -5.07 -43.71 -1.09
C LYS A 263 -6.08 -42.86 -1.85
N PHE A 264 -5.99 -41.52 -1.76
CA PHE A 264 -6.79 -40.62 -2.59
C PHE A 264 -6.56 -40.88 -4.08
N ILE A 265 -5.30 -40.91 -4.52
CA ILE A 265 -4.92 -41.19 -5.92
C ILE A 265 -5.49 -42.53 -6.36
N GLU A 266 -5.27 -43.60 -5.59
CA GLU A 266 -5.81 -44.94 -5.89
C GLU A 266 -7.34 -44.96 -6.01
N THR A 267 -8.03 -44.20 -5.17
CA THR A 267 -9.49 -44.11 -5.19
C THR A 267 -9.98 -43.38 -6.43
N ILE A 268 -9.43 -42.19 -6.73
CA ILE A 268 -9.96 -41.33 -7.80
C ILE A 268 -9.66 -41.89 -9.20
N VAL A 269 -8.54 -42.60 -9.39
CA VAL A 269 -8.23 -43.24 -10.69
C VAL A 269 -9.09 -44.48 -10.96
N ASN A 270 -9.77 -45.02 -9.93
CA ASN A 270 -10.67 -46.16 -10.04
C ASN A 270 -12.16 -45.79 -9.89
N ASP A 271 -12.49 -44.55 -9.52
CA ASP A 271 -13.86 -44.03 -9.52
C ASP A 271 -14.29 -43.65 -10.94
N LYS A 272 -15.14 -44.48 -11.55
CA LYS A 272 -15.65 -44.28 -12.91
C LYS A 272 -16.32 -42.93 -13.11
N THR A 273 -17.14 -42.49 -12.17
CA THR A 273 -17.79 -41.17 -12.26
C THR A 273 -16.74 -40.07 -12.11
N GLY A 274 -15.81 -40.24 -11.17
CA GLY A 274 -14.70 -39.30 -10.95
C GLY A 274 -13.88 -39.04 -12.21
N TYR A 275 -13.36 -40.08 -12.87
CA TYR A 275 -12.49 -39.89 -14.04
C TYR A 275 -13.23 -39.61 -15.35
N GLN A 276 -14.51 -39.98 -15.50
CA GLN A 276 -15.30 -39.69 -16.71
C GLN A 276 -16.03 -38.35 -16.67
N ARG A 277 -16.37 -37.83 -15.48
CA ARG A 277 -17.18 -36.62 -15.31
C ARG A 277 -16.43 -35.52 -14.54
N ASP A 278 -15.90 -35.82 -13.36
CA ASP A 278 -15.43 -34.78 -12.43
C ASP A 278 -14.02 -34.26 -12.77
N ILE A 279 -13.08 -35.15 -13.14
CA ILE A 279 -11.70 -34.77 -13.53
C ILE A 279 -11.68 -33.89 -14.79
N PRO A 280 -12.45 -34.18 -15.87
CA PRO A 280 -12.52 -33.30 -17.03
C PRO A 280 -12.85 -31.83 -16.70
N GLU A 281 -13.65 -31.57 -15.67
CA GLU A 281 -13.99 -30.19 -15.27
C GLU A 281 -12.78 -29.39 -14.73
N LEU A 282 -11.70 -30.05 -14.34
CA LEU A 282 -10.45 -29.38 -13.94
C LEU A 282 -9.78 -28.61 -15.10
N PHE A 283 -10.19 -28.89 -16.35
CA PHE A 283 -9.74 -28.13 -17.53
C PHE A 283 -10.66 -26.94 -17.85
N ASN A 284 -11.84 -26.84 -17.23
CA ASN A 284 -12.83 -25.81 -17.48
C ASN A 284 -12.80 -24.67 -16.46
N TYR A 285 -12.29 -24.92 -15.25
CA TYR A 285 -12.25 -23.95 -14.15
C TYR A 285 -10.83 -23.72 -13.61
N GLU A 286 -10.56 -22.51 -13.16
CA GLU A 286 -9.30 -22.18 -12.51
C GLU A 286 -9.23 -22.82 -11.11
N THR A 287 -8.23 -23.66 -10.87
CA THR A 287 -8.10 -24.43 -9.62
C THR A 287 -6.70 -24.36 -9.00
N ILE A 288 -6.58 -24.85 -7.76
CA ILE A 288 -5.32 -24.89 -7.01
C ILE A 288 -4.54 -26.20 -7.16
N LEU A 289 -4.85 -27.04 -8.15
CA LEU A 289 -4.27 -28.38 -8.29
C LEU A 289 -2.74 -28.38 -8.40
N HIS A 290 -2.15 -27.27 -8.84
CA HIS A 290 -0.70 -27.08 -8.96
C HIS A 290 0.01 -27.02 -7.60
N ASN A 291 -0.73 -26.76 -6.51
CA ASN A 291 -0.21 -26.72 -5.15
C ASN A 291 -0.30 -28.06 -4.40
N SER A 292 -0.81 -29.11 -5.04
CA SER A 292 -0.99 -30.42 -4.40
C SER A 292 0.27 -31.27 -4.49
N PHE A 293 1.04 -31.30 -3.40
CA PHE A 293 2.22 -32.14 -3.24
C PHE A 293 2.14 -33.02 -2.00
N PHE A 294 2.89 -34.12 -1.99
CA PHE A 294 3.02 -34.99 -0.85
C PHE A 294 4.38 -35.69 -0.80
N ARG A 295 4.67 -36.30 0.35
CA ARG A 295 5.82 -37.17 0.59
C ARG A 295 5.36 -38.46 1.25
N ASP A 296 6.05 -39.56 0.98
CA ASP A 296 5.71 -40.86 1.60
C ASP A 296 6.30 -40.98 3.01
N ASN A 297 7.40 -40.27 3.32
CA ASN A 297 8.01 -40.25 4.64
C ASN A 297 8.78 -38.95 4.94
N ASP A 298 9.13 -38.73 6.21
CA ASP A 298 9.75 -37.49 6.69
C ASP A 298 11.19 -37.25 6.19
N LYS A 299 11.86 -38.26 5.61
CA LYS A 299 13.20 -38.11 5.03
C LYS A 299 13.17 -37.50 3.62
N GLN A 300 12.01 -37.49 2.98
CA GLN A 300 11.81 -36.90 1.65
C GLN A 300 11.47 -35.40 1.77
N LYS A 301 11.69 -34.68 0.67
CA LYS A 301 11.27 -33.27 0.56
C LYS A 301 9.75 -33.18 0.67
N TYR A 302 9.23 -32.05 1.17
CA TYR A 302 7.78 -31.87 1.33
C TYR A 302 7.03 -31.92 -0.01
N ASP A 303 7.71 -31.56 -1.10
CA ASP A 303 7.24 -31.48 -2.47
C ASP A 303 7.76 -32.62 -3.37
N GLU A 304 8.19 -33.74 -2.78
CA GLU A 304 8.78 -34.89 -3.49
C GLU A 304 7.88 -35.39 -4.63
N PHE A 305 6.58 -35.52 -4.39
CA PHE A 305 5.60 -35.98 -5.37
C PHE A 305 4.52 -34.94 -5.61
N GLN A 306 4.12 -34.78 -6.88
CA GLN A 306 2.99 -33.94 -7.27
C GLN A 306 1.77 -34.82 -7.54
N THR A 307 0.69 -34.62 -6.79
CA THR A 307 -0.50 -35.49 -6.76
C THR A 307 -1.15 -35.64 -8.14
N TRP A 308 -1.46 -34.53 -8.80
CA TRP A 308 -2.21 -34.49 -10.06
C TRP A 308 -1.38 -34.91 -11.27
N SER A 309 -0.06 -34.75 -11.23
CA SER A 309 0.87 -35.33 -12.23
C SER A 309 0.75 -36.85 -12.22
N ILE A 310 0.73 -37.47 -11.04
CA ILE A 310 0.53 -38.92 -10.91
C ILE A 310 -0.87 -39.33 -11.40
N VAL A 311 -1.93 -38.63 -10.97
CA VAL A 311 -3.31 -38.95 -11.39
C VAL A 311 -3.45 -38.91 -12.91
N TYR A 312 -3.04 -37.82 -13.57
CA TYR A 312 -3.16 -37.71 -15.02
C TYR A 312 -2.32 -38.77 -15.75
N LYS A 313 -1.10 -39.03 -15.27
CA LYS A 313 -0.24 -40.07 -15.84
C LYS A 313 -0.90 -41.45 -15.77
N THR A 314 -1.40 -41.84 -14.59
CA THR A 314 -2.09 -43.12 -14.41
C THR A 314 -3.32 -43.25 -15.31
N LEU A 315 -4.14 -42.19 -15.41
CA LEU A 315 -5.34 -42.21 -16.25
C LEU A 315 -5.02 -42.35 -17.75
N LEU A 316 -3.94 -41.73 -18.22
CA LEU A 316 -3.48 -41.84 -19.60
C LEU A 316 -2.87 -43.22 -19.89
N ASP A 317 -2.00 -43.71 -18.99
CA ASP A 317 -1.34 -45.01 -19.12
C ASP A 317 -2.37 -46.17 -19.12
N GLU A 318 -3.41 -46.07 -18.30
CA GLU A 318 -4.51 -47.04 -18.22
C GLU A 318 -5.62 -46.82 -19.26
N LYS A 319 -5.47 -45.84 -20.17
CA LYS A 319 -6.46 -45.49 -21.20
C LYS A 319 -7.86 -45.14 -20.64
N LYS A 320 -7.91 -44.60 -19.42
CA LYS A 320 -9.12 -44.10 -18.77
C LYS A 320 -9.42 -42.63 -19.13
N MET A 321 -8.44 -41.91 -19.66
CA MET A 321 -8.57 -40.57 -20.23
C MET A 321 -8.05 -40.56 -21.68
N ASP A 322 -8.77 -39.88 -22.57
CA ASP A 322 -8.32 -39.71 -23.95
C ASP A 322 -7.10 -38.77 -24.02
N ARG A 323 -6.07 -39.20 -24.74
CA ARG A 323 -4.81 -38.46 -24.82
C ARG A 323 -4.95 -37.17 -25.63
N SER A 324 -5.73 -37.19 -26.72
CA SER A 324 -5.97 -36.00 -27.54
C SER A 324 -6.74 -34.94 -26.75
N PHE A 325 -7.75 -35.36 -25.97
CA PHE A 325 -8.47 -34.49 -25.04
C PHE A 325 -7.51 -33.80 -24.06
N PHE A 326 -6.60 -34.55 -23.41
CA PHE A 326 -5.67 -33.96 -22.45
C PHE A 326 -4.75 -32.91 -23.10
N ILE A 327 -4.12 -33.25 -24.22
CA ILE A 327 -3.15 -32.37 -24.90
C ILE A 327 -3.84 -31.11 -25.43
N GLU A 328 -4.99 -31.25 -26.07
CA GLU A 328 -5.77 -30.12 -26.59
C GLU A 328 -6.14 -29.15 -25.47
N ASN A 329 -6.72 -29.64 -24.38
CA ASN A 329 -7.15 -28.78 -23.28
C ASN A 329 -5.96 -28.17 -22.53
N ALA A 330 -4.85 -28.89 -22.34
CA ALA A 330 -3.64 -28.36 -21.73
C ALA A 330 -3.01 -27.21 -22.55
N ILE A 331 -3.10 -27.28 -23.89
CA ILE A 331 -2.70 -26.20 -24.81
C ILE A 331 -3.67 -25.03 -24.71
N GLN A 332 -4.99 -25.26 -24.77
CA GLN A 332 -6.00 -24.20 -24.69
C GLN A 332 -5.95 -23.43 -23.36
N ILE A 333 -5.59 -24.09 -22.24
CA ILE A 333 -5.44 -23.43 -20.93
C ILE A 333 -4.39 -22.31 -20.94
N GLN A 334 -3.36 -22.40 -21.80
CA GLN A 334 -2.30 -21.41 -21.79
C GLN A 334 -2.82 -20.00 -22.12
N THR A 335 -3.90 -19.85 -22.88
CA THR A 335 -4.48 -18.54 -23.22
C THR A 335 -5.66 -18.12 -22.37
N LYS A 336 -6.11 -18.96 -21.41
CA LYS A 336 -7.15 -18.57 -20.45
C LYS A 336 -6.63 -17.51 -19.47
N GLU A 337 -7.49 -16.66 -18.93
CA GLU A 337 -7.13 -15.69 -17.89
C GLU A 337 -7.03 -16.36 -16.49
N TRP A 338 -6.11 -17.31 -16.36
CA TRP A 338 -5.85 -18.07 -15.13
C TRP A 338 -4.46 -17.80 -14.55
N ASN A 339 -4.26 -18.20 -13.30
CA ASN A 339 -3.02 -18.20 -12.56
C ASN A 339 -1.88 -18.86 -13.35
N ASN A 340 -0.76 -18.16 -13.46
CA ASN A 340 0.41 -18.59 -14.24
C ASN A 340 1.04 -19.89 -13.72
N ASN A 341 0.96 -20.19 -12.41
CA ASN A 341 1.45 -21.46 -11.85
C ASN A 341 0.59 -22.65 -12.30
N LEU A 342 -0.72 -22.47 -12.42
CA LEU A 342 -1.61 -23.50 -12.97
C LEU A 342 -1.33 -23.75 -14.46
N LYS A 343 -1.15 -22.69 -15.25
CA LYS A 343 -0.74 -22.81 -16.66
C LYS A 343 0.60 -23.54 -16.81
N SER A 344 1.58 -23.14 -15.99
CA SER A 344 2.89 -23.79 -15.90
C SER A 344 2.77 -25.27 -15.49
N PHE A 345 1.79 -25.59 -14.63
CA PHE A 345 1.50 -26.97 -14.30
C PHE A 345 1.09 -27.77 -15.55
N PHE A 346 0.14 -27.31 -16.37
CA PHE A 346 -0.26 -28.07 -17.56
C PHE A 346 0.85 -28.12 -18.63
N ARG A 347 1.63 -27.05 -18.77
CA ARG A 347 2.79 -26.98 -19.67
C ARG A 347 3.79 -28.11 -19.42
N LYS A 348 4.20 -28.28 -18.17
CA LYS A 348 5.14 -29.33 -17.76
C LYS A 348 4.61 -30.73 -18.08
N ARG A 349 3.29 -30.92 -18.08
CA ARG A 349 2.64 -32.21 -18.42
C ARG A 349 2.63 -32.49 -19.91
N ILE A 350 2.47 -31.46 -20.76
CA ILE A 350 2.67 -31.60 -22.21
C ILE A 350 4.10 -32.08 -22.53
N GLU A 351 5.09 -31.54 -21.81
CA GLU A 351 6.50 -31.94 -21.93
C GLU A 351 6.76 -33.34 -21.38
N GLU A 352 6.27 -33.64 -20.17
CA GLU A 352 6.40 -34.93 -19.49
C GLU A 352 5.79 -36.07 -20.32
N PHE A 353 4.63 -35.84 -20.91
CA PHE A 353 3.93 -36.82 -21.75
C PHE A 353 4.39 -36.83 -23.20
N GLN A 354 5.44 -36.07 -23.53
CA GLN A 354 6.13 -36.07 -24.82
C GLN A 354 5.15 -35.93 -26.00
N ALA A 355 4.37 -34.86 -26.03
CA ALA A 355 3.46 -34.58 -27.16
C ALA A 355 4.21 -34.62 -28.50
N THR A 356 3.71 -35.40 -29.45
CA THR A 356 4.37 -35.67 -30.73
C THR A 356 4.17 -34.53 -31.73
N GLU A 357 4.98 -34.50 -32.80
CA GLU A 357 4.80 -33.49 -33.87
C GLU A 357 3.42 -33.59 -34.53
N ASP A 358 2.90 -34.80 -34.74
CA ASP A 358 1.57 -35.05 -35.30
C ASP A 358 0.44 -34.57 -34.39
N GLU A 359 0.58 -34.71 -33.07
CA GLU A 359 -0.38 -34.19 -32.09
C GLU A 359 -0.38 -32.66 -32.07
N LEU A 360 0.82 -32.06 -32.07
CA LEU A 360 0.99 -30.61 -31.96
C LEU A 360 0.60 -29.86 -33.25
N VAL A 361 0.86 -30.42 -34.44
CA VAL A 361 0.57 -29.72 -35.70
C VAL A 361 -0.93 -29.55 -35.96
N VAL A 362 -1.77 -30.44 -35.42
CA VAL A 362 -3.24 -30.29 -35.47
C VAL A 362 -3.69 -29.08 -34.64
N LEU A 363 -2.97 -28.76 -33.57
CA LEU A 363 -3.27 -27.68 -32.62
C LEU A 363 -2.48 -26.40 -32.90
N GLN A 364 -1.82 -26.29 -34.06
CA GLN A 364 -0.89 -25.20 -34.38
C GLN A 364 -1.50 -23.79 -34.27
N GLU A 365 -2.77 -23.61 -34.62
CA GLU A 365 -3.43 -22.29 -34.49
C GLU A 365 -3.62 -21.89 -33.01
N ASN A 366 -3.98 -22.86 -32.15
CA ASN A 366 -4.03 -22.62 -30.71
C ASN A 366 -2.64 -22.27 -30.17
N ILE A 367 -1.58 -22.94 -30.66
CA ILE A 367 -0.20 -22.63 -30.29
C ILE A 367 0.20 -21.23 -30.77
N PHE A 368 -0.17 -20.82 -31.98
CA PHE A 368 0.13 -19.48 -32.51
C PHE A 368 -0.53 -18.37 -31.69
N SER A 369 -1.72 -18.63 -31.12
CA SER A 369 -2.37 -17.67 -30.22
C SER A 369 -1.54 -17.33 -28.98
N PHE A 370 -0.56 -18.16 -28.61
CA PHE A 370 0.33 -17.91 -27.47
C PHE A 370 1.23 -16.69 -27.73
N LEU A 371 1.51 -16.36 -28.99
CA LEU A 371 2.44 -15.29 -29.37
C LEU A 371 1.92 -13.90 -28.97
N HIS A 372 0.60 -13.77 -28.80
CA HIS A 372 -0.06 -12.54 -28.38
C HIS A 372 -0.42 -12.51 -26.89
N ASN A 373 -0.04 -13.53 -26.12
CA ASN A 373 -0.38 -13.59 -24.70
C ASN A 373 0.35 -12.50 -23.90
N ALA A 374 -0.33 -11.82 -22.97
CA ALA A 374 0.25 -10.75 -22.17
C ALA A 374 1.40 -11.22 -21.25
N TYR A 375 1.47 -12.52 -20.91
CA TYR A 375 2.51 -13.08 -20.05
C TYR A 375 3.65 -13.70 -20.89
N PRO A 376 4.87 -13.09 -20.93
CA PRO A 376 5.96 -13.49 -21.83
C PRO A 376 6.42 -14.96 -21.77
N PRO A 377 6.36 -15.65 -20.61
CA PRO A 377 6.70 -17.07 -20.56
C PRO A 377 5.76 -17.97 -21.37
N ILE A 378 4.51 -17.57 -21.63
CA ILE A 378 3.59 -18.31 -22.53
C ILE A 378 4.01 -18.11 -23.98
N THR A 379 4.31 -16.87 -24.37
CA THR A 379 4.85 -16.54 -25.70
C THR A 379 6.12 -17.34 -26.00
N SER A 380 7.06 -17.40 -25.04
CA SER A 380 8.31 -18.14 -25.21
C SER A 380 8.08 -19.63 -25.40
N TYR A 381 7.14 -20.20 -24.64
CA TYR A 381 6.75 -21.60 -24.77
C TYR A 381 6.05 -21.90 -26.10
N GLY A 382 5.22 -20.97 -26.61
CA GLY A 382 4.65 -21.07 -27.95
C GLY A 382 5.72 -21.25 -29.02
N ILE A 383 6.80 -20.46 -28.95
CA ILE A 383 7.95 -20.59 -29.85
C ILE A 383 8.68 -21.94 -29.67
N GLU A 384 8.78 -22.46 -28.44
CA GLU A 384 9.35 -23.79 -28.20
C GLU A 384 8.52 -24.91 -28.83
N LEU A 385 7.19 -24.82 -28.80
CA LEU A 385 6.31 -25.75 -29.50
C LEU A 385 6.41 -25.60 -31.02
N VAL A 386 6.45 -24.36 -31.54
CA VAL A 386 6.65 -24.11 -32.98
C VAL A 386 7.96 -24.74 -33.48
N LYS A 387 9.04 -24.68 -32.69
CA LYS A 387 10.32 -25.33 -33.02
C LYS A 387 10.20 -26.84 -33.23
N LYS A 388 9.22 -27.50 -32.61
CA LYS A 388 8.96 -28.93 -32.81
C LYS A 388 8.21 -29.21 -34.11
N ILE A 389 7.38 -28.28 -34.59
CA ILE A 389 6.46 -28.54 -35.70
C ILE A 389 6.76 -27.77 -37.00
N TYR A 390 7.67 -26.80 -37.01
CA TYR A 390 7.86 -25.92 -38.17
C TYR A 390 8.36 -26.62 -39.45
N ASN A 391 8.98 -27.81 -39.34
CA ASN A 391 9.38 -28.63 -40.50
C ASN A 391 8.28 -29.60 -40.96
N HIS A 392 7.18 -29.72 -40.22
CA HIS A 392 6.14 -30.70 -40.51
C HIS A 392 5.39 -30.33 -41.81
N PRO A 393 5.06 -31.28 -42.71
CA PRO A 393 4.42 -30.97 -43.99
C PRO A 393 3.07 -30.23 -43.91
N LYS A 394 2.35 -30.41 -42.80
CA LYS A 394 1.05 -29.74 -42.52
C LYS A 394 1.20 -28.40 -41.77
N PHE A 395 2.41 -27.91 -41.56
CA PHE A 395 2.64 -26.62 -40.90
C PHE A 395 2.18 -25.45 -41.78
N LYS A 396 1.38 -24.56 -41.21
CA LYS A 396 0.79 -23.41 -41.90
C LYS A 396 1.69 -22.19 -41.76
N THR A 397 2.79 -22.18 -42.51
CA THR A 397 3.81 -21.11 -42.47
C THR A 397 3.21 -19.71 -42.62
N LYS A 398 2.22 -19.51 -43.51
CA LYS A 398 1.60 -18.19 -43.70
C LYS A 398 0.87 -17.70 -42.45
N SER A 399 0.03 -18.54 -41.84
CA SER A 399 -0.67 -18.21 -40.58
C SER A 399 0.35 -17.91 -39.47
N PHE A 400 1.39 -18.74 -39.34
CA PHE A 400 2.45 -18.51 -38.36
C PHE A 400 3.10 -17.12 -38.50
N LEU A 401 3.42 -16.68 -39.72
CA LEU A 401 4.02 -15.36 -39.96
C LEU A 401 3.07 -14.21 -39.59
N GLU A 402 1.76 -14.35 -39.83
CA GLU A 402 0.74 -13.36 -39.44
C GLU A 402 0.62 -13.21 -37.91
N TRP A 403 0.63 -14.32 -37.16
CA TRP A 403 0.67 -14.30 -35.69
C TRP A 403 2.02 -13.83 -35.12
N LEU A 404 3.09 -13.90 -35.92
CA LEU A 404 4.42 -13.56 -35.47
C LEU A 404 4.71 -12.05 -35.56
N GLU A 405 4.08 -11.35 -36.50
CA GLU A 405 4.36 -9.94 -36.79
C GLU A 405 4.18 -9.03 -35.56
N PRO A 406 3.05 -9.06 -34.82
CA PRO A 406 2.90 -8.22 -33.62
C PRO A 406 3.89 -8.56 -32.49
N LEU A 407 4.38 -9.81 -32.44
CA LEU A 407 5.39 -10.22 -31.45
C LEU A 407 6.73 -9.50 -31.68
N MET A 408 7.08 -9.12 -32.90
CA MET A 408 8.39 -8.53 -33.20
C MET A 408 8.60 -7.14 -32.58
N MET A 409 7.53 -6.42 -32.24
CA MET A 409 7.58 -5.13 -31.55
C MET A 409 7.57 -5.26 -30.01
N ARG A 410 7.33 -6.46 -29.47
CA ARG A 410 7.13 -6.68 -28.03
C ARG A 410 8.44 -6.74 -27.24
N GLY A 411 8.83 -5.61 -26.66
CA GLY A 411 10.02 -5.47 -25.83
C GLY A 411 10.05 -6.33 -24.56
N ASP A 412 8.90 -6.77 -24.05
CA ASP A 412 8.76 -7.72 -22.94
C ASP A 412 9.03 -9.18 -23.35
N CYS A 413 8.99 -9.49 -24.65
CA CYS A 413 9.11 -10.84 -25.21
C CYS A 413 10.44 -11.10 -25.96
N LYS A 414 11.50 -10.37 -25.63
CA LYS A 414 12.84 -10.49 -26.25
C LYS A 414 13.36 -11.94 -26.30
N ALA A 415 13.08 -12.75 -25.29
CA ALA A 415 13.51 -14.16 -25.26
C ALA A 415 12.82 -14.98 -26.36
N ALA A 416 11.51 -14.81 -26.55
CA ALA A 416 10.74 -15.46 -27.60
C ALA A 416 11.22 -15.01 -29.00
N ILE A 417 11.44 -13.71 -29.19
CA ILE A 417 11.98 -13.15 -30.44
C ILE A 417 13.36 -13.75 -30.73
N LYS A 418 14.29 -13.74 -29.77
CA LYS A 418 15.63 -14.36 -29.94
C LYS A 418 15.52 -15.86 -30.26
N SER A 419 14.53 -16.53 -29.70
CA SER A 419 14.27 -17.96 -29.88
C SER A 419 13.74 -18.30 -31.29
N VAL A 420 12.96 -17.41 -31.92
CA VAL A 420 12.34 -17.64 -33.23
C VAL A 420 13.25 -17.31 -34.42
N LEU A 421 14.25 -16.43 -34.25
CA LEU A 421 15.17 -16.05 -35.35
C LEU A 421 15.76 -17.25 -36.12
N PRO A 422 16.27 -18.32 -35.46
CA PRO A 422 16.80 -19.49 -36.18
C PRO A 422 15.72 -20.28 -36.95
N VAL A 423 14.46 -20.22 -36.51
CA VAL A 423 13.32 -20.84 -37.21
C VAL A 423 13.05 -20.06 -38.50
N LEU A 424 13.01 -18.73 -38.43
CA LEU A 424 12.82 -17.86 -39.61
C LEU A 424 13.93 -18.02 -40.64
N GLU A 425 15.20 -18.12 -40.22
CA GLU A 425 16.31 -18.39 -41.14
C GLU A 425 16.15 -19.73 -41.86
N LYS A 426 15.66 -20.77 -41.19
CA LYS A 426 15.43 -22.08 -41.81
C LYS A 426 14.24 -22.06 -42.76
N ILE A 427 13.14 -21.39 -42.39
CA ILE A 427 11.98 -21.20 -43.27
C ILE A 427 12.39 -20.42 -44.53
N SER A 428 13.16 -19.33 -44.37
CA SER A 428 13.71 -18.53 -45.47
C SER A 428 14.58 -19.37 -46.42
N LYS A 429 15.48 -20.21 -45.87
CA LYS A 429 16.31 -21.13 -46.69
C LYS A 429 15.48 -22.16 -47.44
N ALA A 430 14.46 -22.72 -46.82
CA ALA A 430 13.59 -23.74 -47.42
C ALA A 430 12.63 -23.14 -48.47
N ASN A 431 12.21 -21.89 -48.29
CA ASN A 431 11.31 -21.19 -49.20
C ASN A 431 11.71 -19.71 -49.39
N PRO A 432 12.65 -19.43 -50.32
CA PRO A 432 13.13 -18.07 -50.59
C PRO A 432 12.06 -17.06 -51.02
N LYS A 433 10.88 -17.52 -51.47
CA LYS A 433 9.76 -16.63 -51.83
C LYS A 433 9.22 -15.85 -50.63
N LEU A 434 9.47 -16.33 -49.41
CA LEU A 434 9.06 -15.68 -48.17
C LEU A 434 10.09 -14.66 -47.65
N ASN A 435 11.25 -14.51 -48.30
CA ASN A 435 12.34 -13.68 -47.80
C ASN A 435 11.94 -12.22 -47.57
N ASN A 436 11.22 -11.61 -48.52
CA ASN A 436 10.76 -10.23 -48.39
C ASN A 436 9.79 -10.06 -47.21
N GLN A 437 8.83 -10.98 -47.06
CA GLN A 437 7.89 -10.98 -45.94
C GLN A 437 8.62 -11.16 -44.59
N ILE A 438 9.55 -12.11 -44.51
CA ILE A 438 10.34 -12.36 -43.29
C ILE A 438 11.24 -11.16 -42.96
N ALA A 439 11.89 -10.55 -43.96
CA ALA A 439 12.73 -9.37 -43.75
C ALA A 439 11.89 -8.18 -43.24
N SER A 440 10.70 -7.97 -43.79
CA SER A 440 9.76 -6.93 -43.34
C SER A 440 9.27 -7.15 -41.91
N ILE A 441 8.93 -8.39 -41.53
CA ILE A 441 8.57 -8.74 -40.14
C ILE A 441 9.76 -8.53 -39.19
N LEU A 442 10.98 -8.89 -39.61
CA LEU A 442 12.18 -8.68 -38.81
C LEU A 442 12.48 -7.19 -38.56
N ALA A 443 12.13 -6.30 -39.49
CA ALA A 443 12.33 -4.87 -39.33
C ALA A 443 11.56 -4.28 -38.12
N ASP A 444 10.46 -4.89 -37.69
CA ASP A 444 9.71 -4.45 -36.49
C ASP A 444 10.52 -4.50 -35.19
N VAL A 445 11.58 -5.31 -35.16
CA VAL A 445 12.43 -5.45 -33.97
C VAL A 445 13.20 -4.17 -33.65
N TYR A 446 13.39 -3.26 -34.61
CA TYR A 446 14.06 -1.98 -34.35
C TYR A 446 13.25 -1.04 -33.46
N VAL A 447 11.95 -1.30 -33.25
CA VAL A 447 11.15 -0.64 -32.20
C VAL A 447 11.65 -0.97 -30.79
N ILE A 448 12.34 -2.11 -30.63
CA ILE A 448 12.85 -2.58 -29.34
C ILE A 448 14.25 -2.00 -29.08
N SER A 449 14.37 -1.25 -27.98
CA SER A 449 15.62 -0.75 -27.41
C SER A 449 16.48 -1.92 -26.84
N ASP A 450 17.18 -2.64 -27.71
CA ASP A 450 18.09 -3.76 -27.39
C ASP A 450 19.16 -3.93 -28.49
N LEU A 451 20.29 -3.26 -28.34
CA LEU A 451 21.39 -3.27 -29.32
C LEU A 451 21.80 -4.70 -29.73
N THR A 452 21.98 -5.61 -28.76
CA THR A 452 22.37 -7.00 -29.06
C THR A 452 21.32 -7.73 -29.92
N LEU A 453 20.03 -7.47 -29.71
CA LEU A 453 18.96 -8.04 -30.52
C LEU A 453 18.93 -7.39 -31.91
N GLN A 454 19.03 -6.06 -31.99
CA GLN A 454 19.10 -5.32 -33.26
C GLN A 454 20.28 -5.81 -34.12
N GLU A 455 21.47 -6.01 -33.55
CA GLU A 455 22.64 -6.57 -34.25
C GLU A 455 22.37 -7.95 -34.84
N LYS A 456 21.67 -8.83 -34.12
CA LYS A 456 21.31 -10.17 -34.60
C LYS A 456 20.33 -10.11 -35.76
N VAL A 457 19.33 -9.24 -35.65
CA VAL A 457 18.32 -9.02 -36.70
C VAL A 457 18.96 -8.41 -37.94
N SER A 458 19.82 -7.40 -37.80
CA SER A 458 20.54 -6.78 -38.91
C SER A 458 21.32 -7.80 -39.73
N LYS A 459 22.00 -8.75 -39.08
CA LYS A 459 22.73 -9.83 -39.76
C LYS A 459 21.83 -10.73 -40.61
N ILE A 460 20.60 -10.97 -40.17
CA ILE A 460 19.62 -11.78 -40.91
C ILE A 460 19.07 -10.96 -42.09
N ILE A 461 18.68 -9.69 -41.86
CA ILE A 461 18.20 -8.79 -42.92
C ILE A 461 19.25 -8.62 -44.02
N LEU A 462 20.52 -8.43 -43.66
CA LEU A 462 21.63 -8.34 -44.63
C LEU A 462 21.77 -9.58 -45.52
N LYS A 463 21.32 -10.74 -45.05
CA LYS A 463 21.44 -12.02 -45.76
C LYS A 463 20.23 -12.36 -46.62
N ILE A 464 19.02 -11.95 -46.22
CA ILE A 464 17.77 -12.36 -46.87
C ILE A 464 17.00 -11.20 -47.51
N GLY A 465 17.24 -9.97 -47.07
CA GLY A 465 16.56 -8.77 -47.54
C GLY A 465 17.04 -8.31 -48.92
N SER A 466 16.22 -7.51 -49.60
CA SER A 466 16.53 -6.94 -50.91
C SER A 466 16.50 -5.42 -50.85
N ALA A 467 17.55 -4.74 -51.33
CA ALA A 467 17.57 -3.28 -51.45
C ALA A 467 16.50 -2.73 -52.44
N LYS A 468 15.88 -3.60 -53.25
CA LYS A 468 14.77 -3.25 -54.16
C LYS A 468 13.39 -3.37 -53.51
N ASP A 469 13.31 -3.95 -52.31
CA ASP A 469 12.05 -4.10 -51.58
C ASP A 469 11.66 -2.77 -50.93
N LYS A 470 10.68 -2.08 -51.55
CA LYS A 470 10.19 -0.79 -51.08
C LYS A 470 9.59 -0.87 -49.68
N VAL A 471 8.88 -1.95 -49.35
CA VAL A 471 8.21 -2.11 -48.06
C VAL A 471 9.24 -2.24 -46.94
N LEU A 472 10.28 -3.05 -47.18
CA LEU A 472 11.40 -3.16 -46.24
C LEU A 472 12.12 -1.83 -46.04
N LYS A 473 12.37 -1.10 -47.15
CA LYS A 473 13.05 0.19 -47.13
C LYS A 473 12.28 1.24 -46.32
N GLU A 474 11.01 1.44 -46.64
CA GLU A 474 10.12 2.38 -45.94
C GLU A 474 10.05 2.08 -44.44
N LYS A 475 9.93 0.79 -44.08
CA LYS A 475 9.85 0.34 -42.69
C LYS A 475 11.15 0.60 -41.93
N LEU A 476 12.31 0.24 -42.50
CA LEU A 476 13.61 0.52 -41.88
C LEU A 476 13.87 2.02 -41.75
N SER A 477 13.56 2.81 -42.79
CA SER A 477 13.66 4.27 -42.76
C SER A 477 12.81 4.87 -41.62
N SER A 478 11.61 4.35 -41.37
CA SER A 478 10.74 4.81 -40.26
C SER A 478 11.27 4.51 -38.86
N TYR A 479 12.21 3.57 -38.71
CA TYR A 479 12.79 3.18 -37.43
C TYR A 479 14.22 3.67 -37.21
N VAL A 480 14.76 4.51 -38.10
CA VAL A 480 16.17 4.95 -38.04
C VAL A 480 16.51 5.61 -36.71
N THR A 481 15.63 6.45 -36.16
CA THR A 481 15.84 7.12 -34.86
C THR A 481 15.84 6.15 -33.67
N LEU A 482 15.30 4.94 -33.84
CA LEU A 482 15.25 3.89 -32.82
C LEU A 482 16.42 2.90 -32.92
N MET A 483 17.22 2.99 -34.00
CA MET A 483 18.40 2.16 -34.20
C MET A 483 19.52 2.56 -33.23
N GLN A 484 20.09 1.57 -32.54
CA GLN A 484 21.10 1.81 -31.50
C GLN A 484 22.52 1.65 -32.03
N GLY A 485 23.46 2.41 -31.45
CA GLY A 485 24.88 2.33 -31.80
C GLY A 485 25.13 2.44 -33.31
N ASN A 486 25.84 1.47 -33.89
CA ASN A 486 26.23 1.50 -35.31
C ASN A 486 25.22 0.87 -36.29
N ILE A 487 24.02 0.48 -35.83
CA ILE A 487 23.03 -0.24 -36.64
C ILE A 487 22.62 0.55 -37.89
N LYS A 488 22.39 1.87 -37.76
CA LYS A 488 22.07 2.78 -38.88
C LYS A 488 23.09 2.68 -40.01
N SER A 489 24.38 2.80 -39.68
CA SER A 489 25.46 2.73 -40.68
C SER A 489 25.60 1.34 -41.32
N GLY A 490 25.36 0.27 -40.54
CA GLY A 490 25.42 -1.12 -41.03
C GLY A 490 24.30 -1.51 -42.00
N LEU A 491 23.19 -0.76 -42.01
CA LEU A 491 22.02 -1.01 -42.88
C LEU A 491 21.85 0.03 -43.98
N SER A 492 22.84 0.89 -44.23
CA SER A 492 22.76 2.00 -45.19
C SER A 492 22.19 1.65 -46.57
N GLN A 493 22.50 0.46 -47.11
CA GLN A 493 21.96 -0.01 -48.39
C GLN A 493 20.42 -0.23 -48.41
N PHE A 494 19.77 -0.27 -47.25
CA PHE A 494 18.33 -0.44 -47.08
C PHE A 494 17.65 0.82 -46.53
N LEU A 495 18.35 1.95 -46.45
CA LEU A 495 17.82 3.23 -45.94
C LEU A 495 17.73 4.26 -47.05
N ASP A 496 16.85 5.25 -46.90
CA ASP A 496 16.81 6.43 -47.76
C ASP A 496 17.90 7.45 -47.39
N GLU A 497 18.40 8.22 -48.36
CA GLU A 497 19.45 9.23 -48.12
C GLU A 497 19.00 10.31 -47.12
N GLU A 498 17.73 10.71 -47.17
CA GLU A 498 17.14 11.68 -46.23
C GLU A 498 17.12 11.15 -44.78
N ALA A 499 16.94 9.83 -44.60
CA ALA A 499 16.93 9.20 -43.28
C ALA A 499 18.35 9.10 -42.69
N LEU A 500 19.38 9.08 -43.54
CA LEU A 500 20.78 9.11 -43.10
C LEU A 500 21.18 10.48 -42.54
N THR A 501 20.54 11.57 -42.98
CA THR A 501 20.89 12.96 -42.62
C THR A 501 20.09 13.56 -41.45
N ALA A 502 19.00 12.93 -41.01
CA ALA A 502 18.03 13.53 -40.07
C ALA A 502 18.48 13.75 -38.60
N ASP A 503 19.65 13.25 -38.16
CA ASP A 503 20.06 13.26 -36.73
C ASP A 503 20.96 14.44 -36.31
N HIS A 504 21.28 15.38 -37.22
CA HIS A 504 22.34 16.37 -36.96
C HIS A 504 21.88 17.75 -36.47
N ASP A 505 20.58 18.06 -36.48
CA ASP A 505 20.15 19.47 -36.47
C ASP A 505 19.77 20.08 -35.12
N THR A 506 19.83 19.37 -33.98
CA THR A 506 19.69 20.02 -32.65
C THR A 506 20.48 19.28 -31.56
N LEU A 507 21.77 19.59 -31.39
CA LEU A 507 22.52 19.20 -30.19
C LEU A 507 22.35 20.30 -29.13
N GLU A 508 21.92 19.93 -27.92
CA GLU A 508 21.85 20.81 -26.76
C GLU A 508 22.89 20.39 -25.72
N GLU A 509 23.44 21.36 -24.99
CA GLU A 509 24.37 21.12 -23.89
C GLU A 509 23.66 21.31 -22.56
N TYR A 510 23.76 20.32 -21.67
CA TYR A 510 23.22 20.43 -20.33
C TYR A 510 24.16 21.27 -19.45
N HIS A 511 23.61 22.29 -18.80
CA HIS A 511 24.29 23.06 -17.77
C HIS A 511 23.47 22.99 -16.48
N PHE A 512 24.14 22.90 -15.35
CA PHE A 512 23.49 23.00 -14.05
C PHE A 512 23.35 24.49 -13.69
N GLU A 513 22.16 25.04 -13.91
CA GLU A 513 21.82 26.45 -13.70
C GLU A 513 20.49 26.56 -12.92
N PRO A 514 20.47 26.20 -11.62
CA PRO A 514 19.25 26.20 -10.84
C PRO A 514 18.70 27.63 -10.73
N GLN A 515 17.47 27.83 -11.21
CA GLN A 515 16.80 29.12 -11.11
C GLN A 515 16.18 29.32 -9.73
N LYS A 516 16.39 30.50 -9.14
CA LYS A 516 15.71 30.88 -7.90
C LYS A 516 14.28 31.25 -8.23
N GLU A 517 13.34 30.45 -7.74
CA GLU A 517 11.91 30.65 -7.92
C GLU A 517 11.36 31.59 -6.85
N THR A 518 10.30 32.34 -7.20
CA THR A 518 9.59 33.19 -6.25
C THR A 518 8.60 32.35 -5.45
N LEU A 519 8.64 32.45 -4.12
CA LEU A 519 7.90 31.57 -3.21
C LEU A 519 6.57 32.19 -2.74
N LEU A 520 6.55 33.50 -2.54
CA LEU A 520 5.38 34.23 -2.02
C LEU A 520 4.39 34.62 -3.13
N LEU A 521 3.87 33.63 -3.87
CA LEU A 521 3.00 33.86 -5.04
C LEU A 521 1.50 33.83 -4.73
N GLU A 522 1.06 32.89 -3.90
CA GLU A 522 -0.37 32.66 -3.63
C GLU A 522 -0.65 32.76 -2.13
N GLU A 523 -1.42 33.77 -1.72
CA GLU A 523 -1.85 33.94 -0.33
C GLU A 523 -2.84 32.84 0.10
N VAL A 524 -2.71 32.41 1.36
CA VAL A 524 -3.65 31.45 1.97
C VAL A 524 -5.01 32.08 2.13
N GLN A 525 -6.02 31.47 1.50
CA GLN A 525 -7.41 31.88 1.64
C GLN A 525 -8.04 31.20 2.86
N LEU A 526 -8.57 32.01 3.77
CA LEU A 526 -9.30 31.52 4.94
C LEU A 526 -10.78 31.29 4.60
N PRO A 527 -11.47 30.35 5.27
CA PRO A 527 -12.91 30.20 5.16
C PRO A 527 -13.64 31.51 5.47
N ASN A 528 -14.57 31.95 4.63
CA ASN A 528 -15.31 33.20 4.84
C ASN A 528 -16.60 32.98 5.62
N ASP A 529 -17.19 31.80 5.49
CA ASP A 529 -18.44 31.43 6.12
C ASP A 529 -18.43 29.97 6.63
N TRP A 530 -19.55 29.57 7.22
CA TRP A 530 -19.73 28.21 7.72
C TRP A 530 -19.61 27.12 6.64
N ASN A 531 -20.08 27.38 5.42
CA ASN A 531 -20.02 26.39 4.34
C ASN A 531 -18.58 26.14 3.90
N ASP A 532 -17.76 27.20 3.84
CA ASP A 532 -16.33 27.08 3.57
C ASP A 532 -15.63 26.26 4.66
N ILE A 533 -15.99 26.44 5.94
CA ILE A 533 -15.46 25.62 7.03
C ILE A 533 -15.84 24.15 6.83
N VAL A 534 -17.10 23.86 6.51
CA VAL A 534 -17.59 22.49 6.25
C VAL A 534 -16.84 21.86 5.05
N PHE A 535 -16.59 22.64 3.99
CA PHE A 535 -15.78 22.20 2.86
C PHE A 535 -14.35 21.87 3.27
N GLN A 536 -13.76 22.70 4.15
CA GLN A 536 -12.41 22.49 4.66
C GLN A 536 -12.25 21.19 5.48
N PHE A 537 -13.29 20.76 6.21
CA PHE A 537 -13.31 19.41 6.81
C PHE A 537 -13.23 18.30 5.74
N GLY A 538 -13.89 18.51 4.60
CA GLY A 538 -13.81 17.60 3.45
C GLY A 538 -12.40 17.54 2.87
N ASN A 539 -11.77 18.70 2.62
CA ASN A 539 -10.40 18.80 2.12
C ASN A 539 -9.41 18.06 3.02
N PHE A 540 -9.44 18.33 4.33
CA PHE A 540 -8.60 17.64 5.32
C PHE A 540 -8.75 16.11 5.29
N ILE A 541 -9.97 15.59 5.11
CA ILE A 541 -10.20 14.14 5.07
C ILE A 541 -9.68 13.55 3.75
N ALA A 542 -9.86 14.24 2.64
CA ALA A 542 -9.58 13.72 1.30
C ALA A 542 -8.12 13.90 0.83
N SER A 543 -7.40 14.88 1.37
CA SER A 543 -6.08 15.32 0.90
C SER A 543 -4.98 15.07 1.93
N ASP A 544 -3.74 14.82 1.49
CA ASP A 544 -2.56 14.75 2.36
C ASP A 544 -1.80 16.10 2.48
N GLU A 545 -2.38 17.19 1.96
CA GLU A 545 -1.85 18.54 2.09
C GLU A 545 -1.81 19.00 3.55
N THR A 546 -0.66 19.50 3.98
CA THR A 546 -0.44 19.93 5.37
C THR A 546 -1.22 21.20 5.69
N LEU A 547 -1.38 22.08 4.69
CA LEU A 547 -2.09 23.36 4.82
C LEU A 547 -3.54 23.15 5.27
N ASP A 548 -4.20 22.07 4.83
CA ASP A 548 -5.59 21.82 5.18
C ASP A 548 -5.78 21.61 6.69
N THR A 549 -4.80 21.00 7.34
CA THR A 549 -4.74 20.84 8.80
C THR A 549 -4.59 22.20 9.48
N GLU A 550 -3.72 23.06 8.96
CA GLU A 550 -3.36 24.33 9.56
C GLU A 550 -4.47 25.38 9.41
N ILE A 551 -5.20 25.39 8.29
CA ILE A 551 -6.39 26.22 8.11
C ILE A 551 -7.42 25.87 9.18
N LEU A 552 -7.72 24.58 9.40
CA LEU A 552 -8.66 24.16 10.44
C LEU A 552 -8.17 24.56 11.84
N MET A 553 -6.88 24.40 12.14
CA MET A 553 -6.31 24.87 13.41
C MET A 553 -6.54 26.38 13.59
N ASN A 554 -6.31 27.18 12.55
CA ASN A 554 -6.53 28.63 12.59
C ASN A 554 -8.01 29.01 12.70
N THR A 555 -8.92 28.30 12.04
CA THR A 555 -10.36 28.48 12.15
C THR A 555 -10.83 28.35 13.61
N TYR A 556 -10.30 27.40 14.37
CA TYR A 556 -10.63 27.27 15.81
C TYR A 556 -10.02 28.37 16.69
N ILE A 557 -9.00 29.09 16.22
CA ILE A 557 -8.47 30.27 16.92
C ILE A 557 -9.33 31.49 16.59
N GLN A 558 -9.52 31.79 15.31
CA GLN A 558 -9.97 33.10 14.84
C GLN A 558 -11.45 33.16 14.40
N GLN A 559 -12.06 32.03 14.03
CA GLN A 559 -13.33 31.99 13.29
C GLN A 559 -14.38 31.10 13.97
N ARG A 560 -14.30 30.93 15.29
CA ARG A 560 -15.26 30.12 16.07
C ARG A 560 -16.67 30.71 16.05
N ASP A 561 -16.79 32.01 15.87
CA ASP A 561 -18.05 32.74 15.73
C ASP A 561 -18.84 32.36 14.47
N LEU A 562 -18.17 31.80 13.45
CA LEU A 562 -18.83 31.29 12.24
C LEU A 562 -19.56 29.94 12.45
N PHE A 563 -19.38 29.28 13.60
CA PHE A 563 -20.04 28.00 13.89
C PHE A 563 -21.51 28.23 14.30
N PRO A 564 -22.50 27.71 13.56
CA PRO A 564 -23.90 27.88 13.91
C PRO A 564 -24.28 27.03 15.13
N ALA A 565 -25.42 27.33 15.78
CA ALA A 565 -25.87 26.59 16.97
C ALA A 565 -26.06 25.08 16.73
N ASP A 566 -26.36 24.66 15.49
CA ASP A 566 -26.56 23.29 15.07
C ASP A 566 -25.34 22.66 14.37
N TYR A 567 -24.14 23.28 14.46
CA TYR A 567 -22.91 22.82 13.80
C TYR A 567 -22.64 21.32 13.98
N LYS A 568 -22.91 20.79 15.18
CA LYS A 568 -22.73 19.37 15.53
C LYS A 568 -23.56 18.44 14.65
N VAL A 569 -24.79 18.83 14.31
CA VAL A 569 -25.67 18.06 13.43
C VAL A 569 -25.12 18.09 12.01
N GLN A 570 -24.67 19.26 11.55
CA GLN A 570 -24.15 19.46 10.20
C GLN A 570 -22.80 18.76 9.98
N LEU A 571 -21.93 18.69 11.00
CA LEU A 571 -20.65 17.97 10.94
C LEU A 571 -20.76 16.47 11.18
N GLN A 572 -21.93 15.93 11.53
CA GLN A 572 -22.13 14.49 11.79
C GLN A 572 -21.68 13.58 10.63
N PRO A 573 -21.89 13.92 9.34
CA PRO A 573 -21.36 13.13 8.22
C PRO A 573 -19.83 13.07 8.21
N TYR A 574 -19.16 14.19 8.51
CA TYR A 574 -17.71 14.29 8.57
C TYR A 574 -17.14 13.57 9.80
N GLU A 575 -17.83 13.62 10.93
CA GLU A 575 -17.49 12.82 12.11
C GLU A 575 -17.47 11.31 11.78
N LYS A 576 -18.50 10.83 11.08
CA LYS A 576 -18.55 9.42 10.61
C LYS A 576 -17.43 9.10 9.63
N GLN A 577 -17.07 10.03 8.75
CA GLN A 577 -15.94 9.87 7.83
C GLN A 577 -14.62 9.81 8.60
N LEU A 578 -14.37 10.74 9.52
CA LEU A 578 -13.20 10.75 10.40
C LEU A 578 -13.08 9.42 11.16
N GLN A 579 -14.17 8.92 11.77
CA GLN A 579 -14.17 7.64 12.49
C GLN A 579 -13.82 6.44 11.60
N LYS A 580 -14.32 6.41 10.36
CA LYS A 580 -14.07 5.32 9.40
C LYS A 580 -12.71 5.41 8.72
N HIS A 581 -12.19 6.62 8.55
CA HIS A 581 -10.97 6.86 7.79
C HIS A 581 -9.73 6.57 8.65
N TYR A 582 -8.78 5.83 8.08
CA TYR A 582 -7.47 5.59 8.66
C TYR A 582 -6.47 6.54 8.02
N PHE A 583 -5.91 7.47 8.80
CA PHE A 583 -4.87 8.36 8.32
C PHE A 583 -3.50 7.72 8.52
N GLU A 584 -2.69 7.72 7.47
CA GLU A 584 -1.30 7.23 7.52
C GLU A 584 -0.35 8.24 8.19
N ALA A 585 -0.63 9.54 8.01
CA ALA A 585 0.19 10.61 8.54
C ALA A 585 -0.07 10.88 10.04
N VAL A 586 1.00 11.06 10.81
CA VAL A 586 0.97 11.29 12.26
C VAL A 586 0.18 12.56 12.59
N HIS A 587 0.44 13.66 11.88
CA HIS A 587 -0.23 14.94 12.13
C HIS A 587 -1.75 14.86 11.92
N LYS A 588 -2.21 14.15 10.88
CA LYS A 588 -3.63 13.91 10.62
C LYS A 588 -4.28 13.07 11.71
N ASN A 589 -3.58 12.10 12.31
CA ASN A 589 -4.12 11.33 13.43
C ASN A 589 -4.33 12.19 14.69
N PHE A 590 -3.39 13.07 15.01
CA PHE A 590 -3.57 14.03 16.11
C PHE A 590 -4.70 15.02 15.80
N MET A 591 -4.75 15.55 14.58
CA MET A 591 -5.80 16.47 14.16
C MET A 591 -7.18 15.80 14.14
N LYS A 592 -7.31 14.56 13.67
CA LYS A 592 -8.54 13.76 13.76
C LYS A 592 -9.02 13.64 15.20
N SER A 593 -8.11 13.36 16.14
CA SER A 593 -8.45 13.29 17.58
C SER A 593 -8.95 14.63 18.10
N PHE A 594 -8.27 15.73 17.75
CA PHE A 594 -8.69 17.09 18.08
C PHE A 594 -10.09 17.39 17.51
N LEU A 595 -10.28 17.24 16.20
CA LEU A 595 -11.54 17.50 15.51
C LEU A 595 -12.70 16.67 16.04
N SER A 596 -12.47 15.39 16.35
CA SER A 596 -13.53 14.52 16.90
C SER A 596 -14.05 15.06 18.23
N GLN A 597 -13.17 15.56 19.10
CA GLN A 597 -13.54 16.18 20.37
C GLN A 597 -14.28 17.52 20.14
N LYS A 598 -13.82 18.33 19.18
CA LYS A 598 -14.46 19.63 18.85
C LYS A 598 -15.83 19.50 18.21
N ILE A 599 -16.04 18.48 17.37
CA ILE A 599 -17.35 18.19 16.79
C ILE A 599 -18.34 17.82 17.90
N GLU A 600 -17.92 17.00 18.86
CA GLU A 600 -18.78 16.62 19.98
C GLU A 600 -19.15 17.83 20.85
N ASN A 601 -18.16 18.67 21.17
CA ASN A 601 -18.29 19.92 21.89
C ASN A 601 -17.15 20.87 21.49
N ILE A 602 -17.48 22.02 20.90
CA ILE A 602 -16.51 22.99 20.38
C ILE A 602 -15.54 23.50 21.46
N ASN A 603 -15.99 23.49 22.72
CA ASN A 603 -15.20 23.92 23.88
C ASN A 603 -14.58 22.75 24.65
N ALA A 604 -14.68 21.51 24.17
CA ALA A 604 -14.02 20.35 24.78
C ALA A 604 -12.51 20.60 24.86
N LYS A 605 -11.90 20.27 26.00
CA LYS A 605 -10.44 20.30 26.14
C LYS A 605 -9.82 19.20 25.31
N PHE A 606 -8.82 19.54 24.51
CA PHE A 606 -8.03 18.55 23.78
C PHE A 606 -7.29 17.60 24.75
N ASP A 607 -7.60 16.31 24.70
CA ASP A 607 -6.86 15.30 25.44
C ASP A 607 -5.49 15.03 24.81
N SER A 608 -4.48 15.71 25.32
CA SER A 608 -3.10 15.55 24.89
C SER A 608 -2.47 14.21 25.33
N LYS A 609 -3.18 13.36 26.09
CA LYS A 609 -2.71 12.02 26.46
C LYS A 609 -2.82 11.02 25.32
N TYR A 610 -3.48 11.35 24.22
CA TYR A 610 -3.46 10.53 23.01
C TYR A 610 -2.01 10.24 22.60
N LYS A 611 -1.67 8.95 22.52
CA LYS A 611 -0.33 8.47 22.12
C LYS A 611 -0.40 7.91 20.72
N HIS A 612 0.46 8.40 19.86
CA HIS A 612 0.77 7.76 18.59
C HIS A 612 1.94 6.78 18.78
N TYR A 613 2.04 5.75 17.96
CA TYR A 613 3.15 4.79 18.04
C TYR A 613 4.48 5.40 17.60
N SER A 614 4.45 6.41 16.72
CA SER A 614 5.66 7.04 16.18
C SER A 614 6.50 7.70 17.27
N LYS A 615 7.81 7.54 17.17
CA LYS A 615 8.84 8.15 18.04
C LYS A 615 9.70 9.19 17.31
N ILE A 616 9.29 9.61 16.11
CA ILE A 616 9.93 10.71 15.38
C ILE A 616 9.50 12.03 16.01
N ASN A 617 10.43 12.75 16.63
CA ASN A 617 10.13 13.95 17.41
C ASN A 617 9.52 15.05 16.53
N THR A 618 10.05 15.25 15.32
CA THR A 618 9.59 16.27 14.38
C THR A 618 8.13 16.07 13.98
N ASN A 619 7.70 14.83 13.73
CA ASN A 619 6.31 14.50 13.41
C ASN A 619 5.36 14.65 14.60
N LEU A 620 5.89 14.61 15.83
CA LEU A 620 5.12 14.80 17.05
C LEU A 620 4.93 16.28 17.42
N LEU A 621 5.59 17.22 16.74
CA LEU A 621 5.44 18.67 17.00
C LEU A 621 4.00 19.16 16.79
N ILE A 622 3.22 18.49 15.93
CA ILE A 622 1.78 18.72 15.79
C ILE A 622 1.03 18.71 17.13
N LYS A 623 1.46 17.85 18.06
CA LYS A 623 0.86 17.77 19.39
C LYS A 623 1.07 19.08 20.16
N SER A 624 2.29 19.61 20.15
CA SER A 624 2.61 20.89 20.79
C SER A 624 1.86 22.06 20.15
N LEU A 625 1.71 22.05 18.81
CA LEU A 625 0.92 23.07 18.12
C LEU A 625 -0.57 22.99 18.49
N LEU A 626 -1.16 21.79 18.57
CA LEU A 626 -2.57 21.62 18.98
C LEU A 626 -2.80 21.96 20.46
N GLU A 627 -1.82 21.71 21.33
CA GLU A 627 -1.84 22.20 22.72
C GLU A 627 -1.88 23.73 22.74
N LYS A 628 -1.09 24.41 21.89
CA LYS A 628 -1.14 25.88 21.76
C LYS A 628 -2.44 26.40 21.15
N VAL A 629 -3.01 25.71 20.16
CA VAL A 629 -4.36 26.01 19.65
C VAL A 629 -5.38 25.93 20.80
N GLN A 630 -5.32 24.89 21.62
CA GLN A 630 -6.21 24.74 22.78
C GLN A 630 -6.02 25.87 23.80
N GLU A 631 -4.78 26.25 24.12
CA GLU A 631 -4.49 27.37 25.01
C GLU A 631 -5.07 28.69 24.50
N LYS A 632 -4.94 28.97 23.19
CA LYS A 632 -5.54 30.15 22.55
C LYS A 632 -7.07 30.14 22.60
N MET A 633 -7.68 28.96 22.39
CA MET A 633 -9.13 28.81 22.53
C MET A 633 -9.60 29.10 23.96
N ASP A 634 -8.80 28.72 24.96
CA ASP A 634 -9.10 28.90 26.38
C ASP A 634 -8.96 30.35 26.83
N SER A 635 -7.97 31.06 26.30
CA SER A 635 -7.75 32.49 26.56
C SER A 635 -8.61 33.42 25.69
N ASN A 636 -9.35 32.85 24.72
CA ASN A 636 -10.07 33.58 23.67
C ASN A 636 -9.16 34.53 22.86
N SER A 637 -7.90 34.15 22.66
CA SER A 637 -7.00 34.86 21.76
C SER A 637 -7.50 34.75 20.32
N THR A 638 -7.47 35.87 19.60
CA THR A 638 -7.75 35.94 18.16
C THR A 638 -6.46 36.04 17.34
N LEU A 639 -5.29 35.98 17.97
CA LEU A 639 -4.01 36.04 17.27
C LEU A 639 -3.68 34.66 16.69
N PRO A 640 -3.37 34.56 15.38
CA PRO A 640 -3.01 33.29 14.76
C PRO A 640 -1.67 32.81 15.32
N LEU A 641 -1.36 31.52 15.18
CA LEU A 641 0.00 31.02 15.43
C LEU A 641 1.01 31.78 14.55
N LEU A 642 2.22 32.02 15.06
CA LEU A 642 3.28 32.70 14.31
C LEU A 642 3.63 31.92 13.03
N SER A 643 3.63 30.59 13.13
CA SER A 643 3.94 29.66 12.03
C SER A 643 2.79 29.44 11.04
N PHE A 644 1.59 29.97 11.31
CA PHE A 644 0.44 29.77 10.40
C PHE A 644 0.77 30.32 9.00
N PRO A 645 0.71 29.52 7.92
CA PRO A 645 1.13 29.98 6.60
C PRO A 645 0.37 31.24 6.15
N SER A 646 1.08 32.24 5.63
CA SER A 646 0.45 33.37 4.93
C SER A 646 0.36 33.12 3.43
N HIS A 647 1.23 32.27 2.89
CA HIS A 647 1.25 31.87 1.48
C HIS A 647 1.34 30.35 1.34
N LYS A 648 0.73 29.81 0.28
CA LYS A 648 0.80 28.38 -0.02
C LYS A 648 2.22 27.96 -0.42
N PRO A 649 2.61 26.70 -0.18
CA PRO A 649 1.88 25.69 0.59
C PRO A 649 2.05 25.80 2.12
N TYR A 650 3.11 26.47 2.59
CA TYR A 650 3.44 26.58 4.03
C TYR A 650 4.27 27.83 4.38
N TRP A 651 4.41 28.79 3.46
CA TRP A 651 5.31 29.92 3.61
C TRP A 651 4.73 31.01 4.54
N VAL A 652 5.60 31.67 5.29
CA VAL A 652 5.26 32.84 6.10
C VAL A 652 6.03 34.04 5.57
N ALA A 653 5.32 35.01 4.99
CA ALA A 653 5.93 36.23 4.49
C ALA A 653 6.65 37.01 5.62
N PRO A 654 7.85 37.57 5.37
CA PRO A 654 8.63 38.23 6.42
C PRO A 654 7.89 39.34 7.18
N LYS A 655 7.20 40.20 6.45
CA LYS A 655 6.38 41.27 7.03
C LYS A 655 5.32 40.71 7.99
N VAL A 656 4.59 39.69 7.53
CA VAL A 656 3.51 39.05 8.31
C VAL A 656 4.06 38.45 9.61
N LEU A 657 5.23 37.82 9.60
CA LEU A 657 5.85 37.29 10.81
C LEU A 657 6.16 38.41 11.81
N VAL A 658 6.81 39.49 11.37
CA VAL A 658 7.17 40.62 12.25
C VAL A 658 5.91 41.29 12.79
N GLU A 659 4.88 41.50 11.97
CA GLU A 659 3.59 42.04 12.41
C GLU A 659 2.94 41.16 13.48
N ARG A 660 2.92 39.83 13.30
CA ARG A 660 2.38 38.91 14.31
C ARG A 660 3.17 38.99 15.61
N VAL A 661 4.50 39.03 15.58
CA VAL A 661 5.33 39.20 16.79
C VAL A 661 4.98 40.50 17.53
N ILE A 662 4.84 41.61 16.80
CA ILE A 662 4.43 42.90 17.38
C ILE A 662 3.04 42.78 18.03
N GLN A 663 2.09 42.10 17.38
CA GLN A 663 0.75 41.91 17.95
C GLN A 663 0.78 41.05 19.22
N TYR A 664 1.59 39.99 19.27
CA TYR A 664 1.77 39.19 20.48
C TYR A 664 2.31 40.04 21.64
N GLN A 665 3.35 40.85 21.37
CA GLN A 665 3.93 41.75 22.38
C GLN A 665 2.93 42.80 22.86
N LYS A 666 2.19 43.45 21.95
CA LYS A 666 1.16 44.45 22.29
C LYS A 666 0.02 43.87 23.14
N ASN A 667 -0.35 42.62 22.91
CA ASN A 667 -1.42 41.93 23.66
C ASN A 667 -0.89 41.16 24.88
N ASN A 668 0.41 41.25 25.18
CA ASN A 668 1.08 40.52 26.27
C ASN A 668 0.82 39.00 26.21
N GLU A 669 0.76 38.44 25.00
CA GLU A 669 0.61 37.00 24.76
C GLU A 669 2.00 36.33 24.68
N GLU A 670 2.17 35.18 25.33
CA GLU A 670 3.44 34.46 25.33
C GLU A 670 3.80 33.93 23.94
N ILE A 671 5.02 34.21 23.49
CA ILE A 671 5.56 33.65 22.24
C ILE A 671 6.09 32.24 22.52
N ASP A 672 5.42 31.24 21.96
CA ASP A 672 5.90 29.85 22.01
C ASP A 672 7.12 29.65 21.12
N SER A 673 8.17 29.01 21.66
CA SER A 673 9.43 28.83 20.94
C SER A 673 9.35 27.81 19.80
N VAL A 674 8.46 26.80 19.88
CA VAL A 674 8.27 25.84 18.79
C VAL A 674 7.55 26.52 17.63
N ASP A 675 6.49 27.27 17.94
CA ASP A 675 5.76 28.07 16.96
C ASP A 675 6.68 29.09 16.25
N LEU A 676 7.48 29.85 17.02
CA LEU A 676 8.45 30.80 16.45
C LEU A 676 9.53 30.11 15.60
N ALA A 677 10.08 28.97 16.04
CA ALA A 677 11.11 28.26 15.28
C ALA A 677 10.58 27.77 13.92
N ILE A 678 9.35 27.23 13.89
CA ILE A 678 8.71 26.80 12.65
C ILE A 678 8.42 28.02 11.76
N ALA A 679 7.96 29.14 12.34
CA ALA A 679 7.74 30.38 11.60
C ALA A 679 9.01 30.90 10.93
N ILE A 680 10.14 30.88 11.65
CA ILE A 680 11.47 31.23 11.11
C ILE A 680 11.85 30.28 9.97
N ALA A 681 11.71 28.97 10.17
CA ALA A 681 12.04 27.97 9.14
C ALA A 681 11.18 28.10 7.87
N ARG A 682 9.95 28.60 8.01
CA ARG A 682 8.99 28.90 6.92
C ARG A 682 9.09 30.30 6.34
N MET A 683 10.00 31.16 6.81
CA MET A 683 10.11 32.53 6.32
C MET A 683 11.21 32.63 5.26
N PRO A 684 10.89 32.73 3.96
CA PRO A 684 11.90 32.98 2.95
C PRO A 684 12.41 34.44 3.03
N ARG A 685 13.66 34.68 2.63
CA ARG A 685 14.18 36.05 2.45
C ARG A 685 13.70 36.67 1.14
N GLU A 686 12.39 36.87 1.04
CA GLU A 686 11.70 37.55 -0.06
C GLU A 686 10.89 38.73 0.48
N ASN A 687 10.90 39.87 -0.20
CA ASN A 687 10.16 41.08 0.19
C ASN A 687 10.47 41.54 1.63
N VAL A 688 11.75 41.46 2.04
CA VAL A 688 12.19 41.82 3.40
C VAL A 688 12.14 43.33 3.65
N GLU A 689 12.17 44.14 2.58
CA GLU A 689 12.19 45.60 2.62
C GLU A 689 10.99 46.19 3.36
N GLU A 690 9.82 45.53 3.27
CA GLU A 690 8.62 45.93 4.01
C GLU A 690 8.64 45.52 5.49
N ALA A 691 9.41 44.48 5.83
CA ALA A 691 9.51 43.95 7.19
C ALA A 691 10.53 44.71 8.05
N ILE A 692 11.63 45.17 7.43
CA ILE A 692 12.75 45.82 8.14
C ILE A 692 12.32 47.02 9.00
N PRO A 693 11.51 47.98 8.51
CA PRO A 693 11.06 49.12 9.32
C PRO A 693 10.22 48.72 10.54
N LEU A 694 9.58 47.55 10.51
CA LEU A 694 8.75 47.06 11.61
C LEU A 694 9.59 46.55 12.80
N LEU A 695 10.87 46.22 12.59
CA LEU A 695 11.78 45.80 13.67
C LEU A 695 11.92 46.85 14.78
N ASP A 696 11.70 48.12 14.49
CA ASP A 696 11.73 49.20 15.50
C ASP A 696 10.59 49.14 16.51
N GLN A 697 9.53 48.41 16.20
CA GLN A 697 8.41 48.15 17.10
C GLN A 697 8.55 46.83 17.87
N VAL A 698 9.60 46.04 17.60
CA VAL A 698 9.85 44.77 18.28
C VAL A 698 10.72 45.02 19.51
N GLU A 699 10.29 44.52 20.67
CA GLU A 699 11.00 44.71 21.93
C GLU A 699 11.77 43.45 22.39
N GLY A 700 12.81 43.62 23.21
CA GLY A 700 13.52 42.53 23.88
C GLY A 700 14.44 41.69 22.99
N GLU A 701 14.81 40.50 23.48
CA GLU A 701 15.81 39.61 22.87
C GLU A 701 15.41 39.03 21.50
N ILE A 702 14.14 39.13 21.10
CA ILE A 702 13.66 38.65 19.80
C ILE A 702 13.98 39.61 18.64
N LYS A 703 14.20 40.92 18.92
CA LYS A 703 14.53 41.91 17.87
C LYS A 703 15.85 41.57 17.15
N PRO A 704 16.97 41.31 17.86
CA PRO A 704 18.22 40.90 17.21
C PRO A 704 18.08 39.60 16.40
N LEU A 705 17.32 38.63 16.89
CA LEU A 705 17.06 37.38 16.17
C LEU A 705 16.32 37.64 14.85
N LEU A 706 15.23 38.41 14.87
CA LEU A 706 14.48 38.75 13.65
C LEU A 706 15.32 39.60 12.68
N SER A 707 16.15 40.50 13.19
CA SER A 707 17.12 41.27 12.39
C SER A 707 18.06 40.34 11.59
N PHE A 708 18.56 39.28 12.24
CA PHE A 708 19.37 38.25 11.60
C PHE A 708 18.59 37.42 10.59
N CYS A 709 17.38 36.98 10.93
CA CYS A 709 16.52 36.22 10.02
C CYS A 709 16.23 37.01 8.72
N LEU A 710 15.99 38.33 8.84
CA LEU A 710 15.76 39.23 7.72
C LEU A 710 17.02 39.60 6.91
N GLY A 711 18.21 39.24 7.39
CA GLY A 711 19.48 39.56 6.72
C GLY A 711 19.95 41.00 6.91
N VAL A 712 19.47 41.70 7.95
CA VAL A 712 19.90 43.07 8.29
C VAL A 712 21.23 43.08 9.04
N ASP A 713 21.44 42.10 9.91
CA ASP A 713 22.71 41.86 10.61
C ASP A 713 23.11 40.40 10.39
N GLU A 714 24.37 40.16 10.06
CA GLU A 714 24.92 38.82 9.86
C GLU A 714 25.57 38.27 11.14
N LYS A 715 25.73 39.11 12.18
CA LYS A 715 26.35 38.70 13.45
C LYS A 715 25.37 37.95 14.33
N LEU A 716 25.78 36.77 14.80
CA LEU A 716 25.11 36.06 15.87
C LEU A 716 25.27 36.83 17.18
N ASN A 717 24.17 37.31 17.75
CA ASN A 717 24.17 37.90 19.08
C ASN A 717 23.80 36.84 20.12
N LEU A 718 24.80 36.05 20.53
CA LEU A 718 24.64 35.05 21.59
C LEU A 718 25.00 35.69 22.92
N ASP A 719 24.03 35.91 23.81
CA ASP A 719 24.30 36.38 25.17
C ASP A 719 25.18 35.36 25.90
N SER A 720 26.46 35.70 26.01
CA SER A 720 27.44 34.87 26.69
C SER A 720 27.31 35.05 28.20
N THR A 721 27.44 33.95 28.93
CA THR A 721 27.76 33.84 30.37
C THR A 721 26.60 33.72 31.38
N SER A 722 26.27 32.46 31.71
CA SER A 722 26.07 32.08 33.12
C SER A 722 26.56 30.64 33.34
N LEU A 723 27.51 30.44 34.25
CA LEU A 723 27.93 29.10 34.69
C LEU A 723 26.75 28.31 35.33
N PHE A 724 25.68 29.01 35.71
CA PHE A 724 24.44 28.44 36.26
C PHE A 724 23.57 27.77 35.19
N SER A 725 23.55 28.28 33.95
CA SER A 725 22.79 27.69 32.84
C SER A 725 23.41 26.38 32.34
N LYS A 726 24.74 26.23 32.43
CA LYS A 726 25.45 24.95 32.22
C LYS A 726 25.02 23.86 33.21
N ALA A 727 24.75 24.20 34.47
CA ALA A 727 24.35 23.23 35.50
C ALA A 727 22.88 22.81 35.38
N LEU A 728 21.97 23.70 34.97
CA LEU A 728 20.54 23.39 34.77
C LEU A 728 20.24 22.66 33.45
N ALA A 729 21.00 22.93 32.38
CA ALA A 729 20.89 22.21 31.11
C ALA A 729 21.19 20.71 31.26
N VAL A 730 22.18 20.35 32.09
CA VAL A 730 22.54 18.95 32.42
C VAL A 730 21.41 18.20 33.17
N LEU A 731 20.51 18.92 33.83
CA LEU A 731 19.34 18.36 34.54
C LEU A 731 18.06 18.30 33.68
N GLY A 732 18.13 18.71 32.41
CA GLY A 732 17.00 18.61 31.48
C GLY A 732 15.83 19.54 31.79
N LYS A 733 16.04 20.62 32.55
CA LYS A 733 15.08 21.72 32.77
C LYS A 733 15.45 22.90 31.87
N THR A 734 14.57 23.24 30.93
CA THR A 734 14.68 24.45 30.10
C THR A 734 14.46 25.70 30.96
N THR A 735 15.41 26.64 30.92
CA THR A 735 15.25 28.00 31.43
C THR A 735 15.01 28.98 30.27
N LYS A 736 14.52 30.18 30.57
CA LYS A 736 14.31 31.26 29.59
C LYS A 736 15.59 31.58 28.78
N GLU A 737 16.76 31.52 29.43
CA GLU A 737 18.10 31.73 28.81
C GLU A 737 18.55 30.59 27.88
N THR A 738 18.21 29.32 28.17
CA THR A 738 18.56 28.19 27.28
C THR A 738 17.74 28.17 25.99
N GLY A 739 16.60 28.89 25.95
CA GLY A 739 15.70 28.92 24.80
C GLY A 739 16.14 29.81 23.65
N ASN A 740 16.79 30.94 23.95
CA ASN A 740 17.24 31.86 22.92
C ASN A 740 18.32 31.23 22.00
N LEU A 741 19.29 30.50 22.57
CA LEU A 741 20.37 29.85 21.81
C LEU A 741 19.88 28.84 20.74
N SER A 742 18.82 28.07 21.01
CA SER A 742 18.32 27.09 20.03
C SER A 742 17.50 27.74 18.91
N LEU A 743 16.88 28.89 19.17
CA LEU A 743 16.22 29.69 18.12
C LEU A 743 17.25 30.27 17.16
N TRP A 744 18.35 30.82 17.69
CA TRP A 744 19.49 31.25 16.87
C TRP A 744 20.09 30.11 16.04
N ALA A 745 20.27 28.92 16.63
CA ALA A 745 20.78 27.77 15.89
C ALA A 745 19.85 27.32 14.76
N THR A 746 18.52 27.36 14.99
CA THR A 746 17.53 27.09 13.94
C THR A 746 17.60 28.15 12.85
N ALA A 747 17.58 29.44 13.19
CA ALA A 747 17.69 30.53 12.23
C ALA A 747 18.98 30.44 11.38
N ALA A 748 20.12 30.20 12.03
CA ALA A 748 21.41 30.05 11.36
C ALA A 748 21.37 28.92 10.32
N ARG A 749 20.87 27.74 10.69
CA ARG A 749 20.79 26.59 9.78
C ARG A 749 19.69 26.72 8.71
N THR A 750 18.66 27.53 8.95
CA THR A 750 17.63 27.88 7.95
C THR A 750 18.21 28.77 6.85
N PHE A 751 18.81 29.90 7.23
CA PHE A 751 19.21 30.94 6.27
C PHE A 751 20.62 30.75 5.70
N TYR A 752 21.49 30.06 6.44
CA TYR A 752 22.88 29.78 6.06
C TYR A 752 23.17 28.28 6.19
N PRO A 753 22.49 27.44 5.39
CA PRO A 753 22.48 26.00 5.60
C PRO A 753 23.84 25.31 5.36
N ASN A 754 24.80 25.98 4.71
CA ASN A 754 26.17 25.48 4.47
C ASN A 754 27.22 26.08 5.41
N ASP A 755 26.87 27.11 6.18
CA ASP A 755 27.87 27.91 6.90
C ASP A 755 28.23 27.28 8.24
N THR A 756 29.40 27.69 8.74
CA THR A 756 29.95 27.31 10.04
C THR A 756 29.93 28.51 10.99
N PHE A 757 29.35 28.32 12.16
CA PHE A 757 29.12 29.34 13.19
C PHE A 757 29.90 28.99 14.46
N THR A 758 31.14 29.47 14.54
CA THR A 758 32.09 29.17 15.64
C THR A 758 31.63 29.71 16.99
N GLU A 759 30.72 30.68 17.00
CA GLU A 759 30.11 31.25 18.19
C GLU A 759 29.40 30.17 19.04
N PHE A 760 28.82 29.15 18.40
CA PHE A 760 28.18 28.03 19.10
C PHE A 760 29.16 27.07 19.79
N GLU A 761 30.44 27.04 19.43
CA GLU A 761 31.45 26.16 20.04
C GLU A 761 31.61 26.40 21.54
N ASN A 762 31.35 27.64 21.97
CA ASN A 762 31.45 28.06 23.37
C ASN A 762 30.17 27.80 24.17
N THR A 763 29.14 27.21 23.56
CA THR A 763 27.83 26.95 24.16
C THR A 763 27.64 25.46 24.54
N TYR A 764 26.53 25.13 25.19
CA TYR A 764 26.16 23.74 25.47
C TYR A 764 25.71 22.96 24.21
N LEU A 765 25.47 23.66 23.10
CA LEU A 765 25.00 23.08 21.84
C LEU A 765 26.13 22.64 20.90
N LYS A 766 27.40 22.83 21.29
CA LYS A 766 28.58 22.60 20.42
C LYS A 766 28.66 21.22 19.78
N GLU A 767 28.20 20.18 20.48
CA GLU A 767 28.23 18.78 20.00
C GLU A 767 26.90 18.35 19.34
N ILE A 768 25.93 19.24 19.23
CA ILE A 768 24.62 18.91 18.66
C ILE A 768 24.68 19.04 17.12
N PRO A 769 24.26 18.00 16.37
CA PRO A 769 24.26 18.04 14.91
C PRO A 769 23.55 19.28 14.35
N PHE A 770 24.04 19.82 13.23
CA PHE A 770 23.49 20.98 12.53
C PHE A 770 23.60 22.34 13.25
N VAL A 771 24.19 22.41 14.45
CA VAL A 771 24.36 23.69 15.16
C VAL A 771 25.60 24.45 14.66
N VAL A 772 26.80 23.96 14.97
CA VAL A 772 28.06 24.65 14.61
C VAL A 772 28.27 24.62 13.09
N SER A 773 28.03 23.49 12.43
CA SER A 773 28.26 23.30 10.99
C SER A 773 27.21 22.32 10.40
N PRO A 774 27.09 22.21 9.06
CA PRO A 774 26.25 21.20 8.45
C PRO A 774 26.69 19.80 8.90
N PHE A 775 25.75 18.91 9.19
CA PHE A 775 26.08 17.56 9.62
C PHE A 775 26.12 16.62 8.41
N VAL A 776 27.32 16.22 8.00
CA VAL A 776 27.57 15.27 6.91
C VAL A 776 28.23 14.01 7.49
N PRO A 777 27.48 12.92 7.69
CA PRO A 777 28.04 11.74 8.34
C PRO A 777 28.84 10.87 7.36
N GLU A 778 29.83 10.16 7.89
CA GLU A 778 30.62 9.21 7.11
C GLU A 778 29.79 7.96 6.78
N ILE A 779 29.48 7.77 5.49
CA ILE A 779 28.75 6.59 5.01
C ILE A 779 29.68 5.39 4.88
N LYS A 780 29.30 4.29 5.52
CA LYS A 780 29.98 2.99 5.56
C LYS A 780 29.03 1.89 5.08
N PHE A 781 29.58 0.79 4.57
CA PHE A 781 28.81 -0.37 4.15
C PHE A 781 29.26 -1.61 4.93
N LYS A 782 28.29 -2.42 5.35
CA LYS A 782 28.55 -3.65 6.10
C LYS A 782 27.90 -4.84 5.42
N GLU A 783 28.71 -5.83 5.08
CA GLU A 783 28.23 -7.11 4.57
C GLU A 783 27.49 -7.90 5.67
N LYS A 784 26.39 -8.54 5.28
CA LYS A 784 25.47 -9.28 6.13
C LYS A 784 24.96 -10.53 5.42
N TRP A 785 24.62 -11.55 6.19
CA TRP A 785 23.97 -12.78 5.72
C TRP A 785 23.17 -13.39 6.88
N ASN A 786 22.15 -14.18 6.58
CA ASN A 786 21.51 -15.04 7.57
C ASN A 786 22.21 -16.41 7.57
N GLU A 787 22.40 -17.00 8.76
CA GLU A 787 22.93 -18.35 8.94
C GLU A 787 21.92 -19.16 9.76
N TRP A 788 21.56 -20.35 9.30
CA TRP A 788 20.71 -21.28 10.04
C TRP A 788 21.23 -22.71 9.88
N THR A 789 20.82 -23.59 10.79
CA THR A 789 21.08 -25.03 10.65
C THR A 789 19.90 -25.67 9.94
N ASN A 790 20.14 -26.27 8.77
CA ASN A 790 19.12 -27.02 8.06
C ASN A 790 18.67 -28.20 8.93
N TYR A 791 17.37 -28.26 9.21
CA TYR A 791 16.81 -29.25 10.13
C TYR A 791 16.96 -30.69 9.62
N GLN A 792 17.02 -30.88 8.29
CA GLN A 792 17.13 -32.18 7.62
C GLN A 792 18.58 -32.64 7.52
N THR A 793 19.49 -31.78 7.05
CA THR A 793 20.90 -32.16 6.82
C THR A 793 21.78 -31.97 8.05
N LYS A 794 21.30 -31.19 9.04
CA LYS A 794 22.08 -30.71 10.19
C LYS A 794 23.29 -29.85 9.82
N GLU A 795 23.38 -29.41 8.57
CA GLU A 795 24.44 -28.54 8.08
C GLU A 795 24.08 -27.07 8.29
N LYS A 796 25.10 -26.21 8.42
CA LYS A 796 24.93 -24.76 8.44
C LYS A 796 24.78 -24.25 7.02
N GLU A 797 23.64 -23.62 6.75
CA GLU A 797 23.35 -22.96 5.49
C GLU A 797 23.38 -21.43 5.68
N ARG A 798 23.70 -20.71 4.62
CA ARG A 798 23.71 -19.25 4.59
C ARG A 798 22.92 -18.74 3.40
N THR A 799 22.21 -17.62 3.59
CA THR A 799 21.70 -16.87 2.43
C THR A 799 22.86 -16.28 1.64
N PRO A 800 22.65 -15.87 0.36
CA PRO A 800 23.50 -14.88 -0.25
C PRO A 800 23.68 -13.67 0.67
N SER A 801 24.88 -13.06 0.65
CA SER A 801 25.14 -11.87 1.43
C SER A 801 24.51 -10.63 0.78
N TRP A 802 24.22 -9.63 1.60
CA TRP A 802 23.81 -8.28 1.20
C TRP A 802 24.66 -7.25 1.92
N TYR A 803 24.64 -6.00 1.44
CA TYR A 803 25.38 -4.89 2.02
C TYR A 803 24.41 -3.86 2.60
N GLU A 804 24.62 -3.50 3.87
CA GLU A 804 23.85 -2.48 4.57
C GLU A 804 24.60 -1.15 4.60
N MET A 805 23.96 -0.09 4.15
CA MET A 805 24.41 1.29 4.35
C MET A 805 24.26 1.66 5.82
N ARG A 806 25.30 2.27 6.40
CA ARG A 806 25.35 2.71 7.79
C ARG A 806 26.12 4.01 7.89
N PHE A 807 25.78 4.81 8.88
CA PHE A 807 26.54 6.01 9.22
C PHE A 807 26.35 6.32 10.69
N ASP A 808 27.38 6.92 11.28
CA ASP A 808 27.41 7.19 12.71
C ASP A 808 26.64 8.48 13.01
N VAL A 809 25.76 8.42 14.01
CA VAL A 809 24.99 9.55 14.57
C VAL A 809 25.21 9.56 16.09
N PRO A 810 25.17 10.74 16.74
CA PRO A 810 25.48 10.83 18.17
C PRO A 810 24.48 10.08 19.04
N HIS A 811 24.85 9.81 20.29
CA HIS A 811 23.90 9.27 21.27
C HIS A 811 22.79 10.27 21.57
N TYR A 812 21.60 9.75 21.92
CA TYR A 812 20.46 10.60 22.28
C TYR A 812 20.85 11.54 23.42
N THR A 813 20.68 12.84 23.17
CA THR A 813 20.78 13.90 24.16
C THR A 813 19.45 14.64 24.18
N LYS A 814 18.95 14.97 25.37
CA LYS A 814 17.72 15.75 25.50
C LYS A 814 17.99 17.17 25.00
N ILE A 815 17.36 17.55 23.89
CA ILE A 815 17.43 18.89 23.30
C ILE A 815 16.05 19.55 23.30
N PRO A 816 15.96 20.90 23.26
CA PRO A 816 14.67 21.57 23.19
C PRO A 816 13.94 21.27 21.87
N ASN A 817 12.61 21.13 21.89
CA ASN A 817 11.80 20.74 20.72
C ASN A 817 11.84 21.73 19.55
N TYR A 818 12.30 22.96 19.80
CA TYR A 818 12.44 24.04 18.80
C TYR A 818 13.83 24.09 18.15
N LEU A 819 14.71 23.11 18.41
CA LEU A 819 15.94 22.90 17.64
C LEU A 819 15.65 21.95 16.47
N LEU A 820 14.96 22.45 15.44
CA LEU A 820 14.25 21.63 14.46
C LEU A 820 15.15 20.64 13.70
N TYR A 821 16.29 21.11 13.20
CA TYR A 821 17.21 20.32 12.37
C TYR A 821 17.93 19.19 13.12
N SER A 822 17.94 19.24 14.46
CA SER A 822 18.68 18.28 15.29
C SER A 822 17.78 17.29 16.02
N GLN A 823 16.45 17.51 16.03
CA GLN A 823 15.45 16.76 16.82
C GLN A 823 15.59 15.25 16.75
N ASP A 824 16.00 14.79 15.58
CA ASP A 824 15.86 13.41 15.14
C ASP A 824 17.20 12.82 14.66
N ILE A 825 18.30 13.54 14.88
CA ILE A 825 19.65 13.17 14.42
C ILE A 825 20.43 12.56 15.59
N TYR A 826 20.07 11.32 15.94
CA TYR A 826 20.72 10.56 16.99
C TYR A 826 20.58 9.05 16.73
N ASN A 827 21.36 8.24 17.44
CA ASN A 827 21.34 6.79 17.34
C ASN A 827 20.04 6.21 17.90
N ARG A 828 19.31 5.49 17.05
CA ARG A 828 18.00 4.90 17.35
C ARG A 828 18.08 3.38 17.35
N GLY A 829 17.22 2.75 18.15
CA GLY A 829 17.02 1.31 18.04
C GLY A 829 16.45 0.94 16.67
N ASN A 830 16.78 -0.27 16.18
CA ASN A 830 16.18 -0.80 14.96
C ASN A 830 14.73 -1.22 15.22
N SER A 831 13.81 -0.26 15.16
CA SER A 831 12.41 -0.44 15.49
C SER A 831 11.53 0.39 14.58
N TRP A 832 10.38 -0.18 14.19
CA TRP A 832 9.46 0.35 13.20
C TRP A 832 8.82 1.70 13.60
N ASP A 833 8.76 1.98 14.91
CA ASP A 833 8.25 3.23 15.47
C ASP A 833 9.15 4.45 15.19
N TYR A 834 10.41 4.24 14.79
CA TYR A 834 11.33 5.28 14.30
C TYR A 834 11.34 5.41 12.77
N LEU A 835 10.48 4.71 12.04
CA LEU A 835 10.36 4.84 10.59
C LEU A 835 9.29 5.88 10.24
N LEU A 836 9.56 6.71 9.23
CA LEU A 836 8.59 7.65 8.65
C LEU A 836 7.40 6.91 8.02
N SER A 837 7.66 5.74 7.43
CA SER A 837 6.69 4.72 6.98
C SER A 837 5.65 5.13 5.93
N TYR A 838 5.45 6.42 5.64
CA TYR A 838 4.41 6.96 4.76
C TYR A 838 4.79 8.33 4.18
N ALA A 839 4.27 8.66 2.98
CA ALA A 839 4.57 9.91 2.27
C ALA A 839 4.06 11.16 3.02
N GLY A 840 2.86 11.11 3.60
CA GLY A 840 2.28 12.23 4.36
C GLY A 840 3.11 12.66 5.58
N ASN A 841 3.94 11.77 6.14
CA ASN A 841 4.89 12.14 7.19
C ASN A 841 6.10 12.90 6.63
N THR A 842 6.54 12.57 5.42
CA THR A 842 7.57 13.32 4.70
C THR A 842 7.09 14.72 4.33
N TYR A 843 5.85 14.85 3.84
CA TYR A 843 5.24 16.16 3.53
C TYR A 843 5.14 17.04 4.78
N TYR A 844 4.65 16.47 5.89
CA TYR A 844 4.55 17.19 7.15
C TYR A 844 5.90 17.67 7.66
N TRP A 845 6.90 16.80 7.73
CA TRP A 845 8.25 17.21 8.14
C TRP A 845 8.78 18.33 7.25
N HIS A 846 8.74 18.14 5.94
CA HIS A 846 9.25 19.14 5.00
C HIS A 846 8.53 20.49 5.19
N SER A 847 7.22 20.49 5.43
CA SER A 847 6.47 21.73 5.70
C SER A 847 6.95 22.50 6.93
N LEU A 848 7.60 21.84 7.89
CA LEU A 848 8.14 22.50 9.10
C LEU A 848 9.52 23.11 8.85
N THR A 849 10.30 22.55 7.92
CA THR A 849 11.66 23.00 7.60
C THR A 849 11.92 23.06 6.09
N PRO A 850 11.13 23.81 5.31
CA PRO A 850 11.14 23.71 3.86
C PRO A 850 12.43 24.21 3.20
N GLN A 851 13.14 25.15 3.85
CA GLN A 851 14.37 25.74 3.32
C GLN A 851 15.61 24.83 3.45
N ASN A 852 15.56 23.78 4.28
CA ASN A 852 16.69 22.87 4.47
C ASN A 852 16.22 21.45 4.82
N SER A 853 16.37 20.53 3.86
CA SER A 853 15.90 19.15 3.96
C SER A 853 16.97 18.14 4.41
N ASP A 854 18.16 18.59 4.82
CA ASP A 854 19.27 17.66 5.14
C ASP A 854 18.94 16.73 6.31
N ALA A 855 18.29 17.25 7.36
CA ALA A 855 17.87 16.46 8.52
C ALA A 855 16.80 15.39 8.15
N LEU A 856 15.87 15.76 7.26
CA LEU A 856 14.87 14.84 6.71
C LEU A 856 15.55 13.77 5.86
N ALA A 857 16.47 14.16 4.97
CA ALA A 857 17.19 13.23 4.10
C ALA A 857 18.04 12.23 4.90
N LEU A 858 18.71 12.67 5.96
CA LEU A 858 19.43 11.76 6.86
C LEU A 858 18.49 10.79 7.57
N THR A 859 17.33 11.27 8.05
CA THR A 859 16.34 10.39 8.68
C THR A 859 15.81 9.34 7.70
N LEU A 860 15.56 9.72 6.45
CA LEU A 860 15.16 8.80 5.39
C LEU A 860 16.30 7.84 4.99
N LEU A 861 17.55 8.30 4.98
CA LEU A 861 18.72 7.46 4.73
C LEU A 861 18.89 6.36 5.80
N GLN A 862 18.53 6.62 7.06
CA GLN A 862 18.48 5.56 8.09
C GLN A 862 17.48 4.46 7.73
N ASN A 863 16.36 4.79 7.08
CA ASN A 863 15.39 3.82 6.58
C ASN A 863 15.90 3.10 5.31
N CYS A 864 16.86 3.69 4.60
CA CYS A 864 17.54 3.15 3.41
C CYS A 864 18.76 2.28 3.74
N ALA A 865 18.82 1.66 4.92
CA ALA A 865 19.91 0.75 5.26
C ALA A 865 20.10 -0.37 4.19
N THR A 866 19.02 -0.85 3.58
CA THR A 866 19.06 -1.76 2.42
C THR A 866 18.25 -1.20 1.26
N GLY A 867 18.52 -1.71 0.04
CA GLY A 867 17.74 -1.41 -1.15
C GLY A 867 16.41 -2.18 -1.27
N ASP A 868 15.95 -2.89 -0.24
CA ASP A 868 14.76 -3.76 -0.30
C ASP A 868 13.63 -3.28 0.63
N GLY A 869 12.37 -3.64 0.33
CA GLY A 869 11.18 -3.17 1.06
C GLY A 869 10.38 -2.06 0.35
N SER A 870 9.21 -1.72 0.88
CA SER A 870 8.24 -0.81 0.22
C SER A 870 8.56 0.68 0.33
N LYS A 871 9.11 1.13 1.45
CA LYS A 871 9.57 2.51 1.73
C LYS A 871 8.74 3.64 1.08
N PRO A 872 7.41 3.71 1.31
CA PRO A 872 6.54 4.71 0.68
C PRO A 872 6.89 6.16 1.05
N GLU A 873 7.56 6.40 2.18
CA GLU A 873 8.07 7.71 2.58
C GLU A 873 9.06 8.33 1.56
N LEU A 874 9.73 7.49 0.76
CA LEU A 874 10.62 7.95 -0.31
C LEU A 874 9.86 8.52 -1.51
N LYS A 875 8.60 8.11 -1.73
CA LYS A 875 7.75 8.76 -2.74
C LYS A 875 7.46 10.21 -2.33
N GLY A 876 7.15 10.42 -1.05
CA GLY A 876 6.97 11.77 -0.51
C GLY A 876 8.23 12.62 -0.64
N PHE A 877 9.42 12.03 -0.50
CA PHE A 877 10.69 12.73 -0.72
C PHE A 877 10.90 13.11 -2.19
N LEU A 878 10.61 12.20 -3.12
CA LEU A 878 10.71 12.49 -4.55
C LEU A 878 9.74 13.59 -5.00
N ASP A 879 8.51 13.57 -4.49
CA ASP A 879 7.54 14.65 -4.71
C ASP A 879 8.05 15.99 -4.18
N VAL A 880 8.55 16.01 -2.93
CA VAL A 880 9.14 17.20 -2.31
C VAL A 880 10.34 17.71 -3.11
N MET A 881 11.21 16.81 -3.56
CA MET A 881 12.40 17.14 -4.34
C MET A 881 12.08 17.74 -5.70
N ASN A 882 10.93 17.38 -6.29
CA ASN A 882 10.49 17.91 -7.57
C ASN A 882 9.83 19.31 -7.46
N ARG A 883 9.63 19.81 -6.23
CA ARG A 883 9.06 21.14 -5.99
C ARG A 883 10.08 22.24 -6.31
N PRO A 884 9.64 23.38 -6.87
CA PRO A 884 10.57 24.44 -7.31
C PRO A 884 11.44 25.01 -6.18
N GLU A 885 10.96 25.01 -4.94
CA GLU A 885 11.67 25.51 -3.78
C GLU A 885 12.76 24.57 -3.23
N PHE A 886 12.84 23.33 -3.73
CA PHE A 886 13.67 22.33 -3.09
C PHE A 886 15.15 22.63 -3.24
N ARG A 887 15.84 22.71 -2.10
CA ARG A 887 17.28 22.89 -2.05
C ARG A 887 18.02 21.55 -2.10
N SER A 888 18.77 21.31 -3.17
CA SER A 888 19.69 20.18 -3.31
C SER A 888 20.95 20.34 -2.43
N SER A 889 21.45 19.23 -1.91
CA SER A 889 22.69 19.09 -1.13
C SER A 889 23.32 17.73 -1.42
N GLU A 890 24.57 17.50 -0.99
CA GLU A 890 25.18 16.17 -1.14
C GLU A 890 24.38 15.05 -0.45
N THR A 891 23.77 15.35 0.69
CA THR A 891 22.96 14.40 1.47
C THR A 891 21.67 14.06 0.75
N THR A 892 20.96 15.07 0.20
CA THR A 892 19.72 14.83 -0.55
C THR A 892 20.01 14.12 -1.87
N GLN A 893 21.12 14.43 -2.53
CA GLN A 893 21.59 13.71 -3.73
C GLN A 893 21.95 12.25 -3.45
N LEU A 894 22.55 11.95 -2.29
CA LEU A 894 22.80 10.56 -1.90
C LEU A 894 21.49 9.78 -1.70
N LEU A 895 20.52 10.37 -1.01
CA LEU A 895 19.20 9.76 -0.85
C LEU A 895 18.51 9.58 -2.20
N PHE A 896 18.59 10.58 -3.08
CA PHE A 896 18.02 10.51 -4.42
C PHE A 896 18.64 9.39 -5.25
N ALA A 897 19.98 9.28 -5.25
CA ALA A 897 20.67 8.17 -5.89
C ALA A 897 20.24 6.82 -5.28
N ALA A 898 20.07 6.74 -3.96
CA ALA A 898 19.61 5.53 -3.27
C ALA A 898 18.20 5.10 -3.69
N CYS A 899 17.32 6.02 -4.12
CA CYS A 899 15.98 5.71 -4.64
C CYS A 899 16.04 4.81 -5.89
N PHE A 900 17.06 4.95 -6.75
CA PHE A 900 17.23 4.14 -7.96
C PHE A 900 17.62 2.67 -7.68
N PHE A 901 18.09 2.35 -6.48
CA PHE A 901 18.46 0.98 -6.07
C PHE A 901 17.33 0.24 -5.33
N GLN A 902 16.23 0.93 -5.00
CA GLN A 902 15.14 0.38 -4.21
C GLN A 902 14.38 -0.72 -4.94
N GLU A 903 13.83 -1.71 -4.25
CA GLU A 903 13.15 -2.88 -4.82
C GLU A 903 11.85 -2.55 -5.57
N LYS A 904 11.10 -1.54 -5.10
CA LYS A 904 9.82 -1.15 -5.69
C LYS A 904 10.00 -0.43 -7.02
N LYS A 905 9.42 -1.01 -8.09
CA LYS A 905 9.55 -0.51 -9.46
C LYS A 905 8.90 0.86 -9.65
N ASP A 906 7.70 1.04 -9.11
CA ASP A 906 6.96 2.30 -9.12
C ASP A 906 7.74 3.44 -8.46
N LEU A 907 8.42 3.18 -7.34
CA LEU A 907 9.30 4.17 -6.71
C LEU A 907 10.47 4.56 -7.63
N ARG A 908 11.09 3.60 -8.31
CA ARG A 908 12.19 3.89 -9.25
C ARG A 908 11.74 4.64 -10.49
N LEU A 909 10.54 4.34 -11.00
CA LEU A 909 9.97 5.08 -12.13
C LEU A 909 9.71 6.54 -11.75
N LEU A 910 9.14 6.78 -10.55
CA LEU A 910 9.01 8.15 -10.03
C LEU A 910 10.36 8.84 -9.89
N ALA A 911 11.40 8.14 -9.42
CA ALA A 911 12.75 8.72 -9.32
C ALA A 911 13.32 9.11 -10.69
N SER A 912 13.10 8.28 -11.72
CA SER A 912 13.44 8.60 -13.11
C SER A 912 12.68 9.82 -13.61
N GLU A 913 11.37 9.90 -13.39
CA GLU A 913 10.52 11.05 -13.78
C GLU A 913 10.97 12.34 -13.10
N VAL A 914 11.29 12.30 -11.81
CA VAL A 914 11.84 13.45 -11.08
C VAL A 914 13.20 13.86 -11.66
N LEU A 915 14.09 12.92 -11.97
CA LEU A 915 15.39 13.24 -12.59
C LEU A 915 15.22 13.90 -13.97
N ILE A 916 14.28 13.40 -14.78
CA ILE A 916 13.91 13.98 -16.08
C ILE A 916 13.44 15.43 -15.89
N ASN A 917 12.46 15.66 -15.02
CA ASN A 917 11.94 17.01 -14.74
C ASN A 917 13.01 17.97 -14.22
N LEU A 918 13.90 17.49 -13.34
CA LEU A 918 14.98 18.33 -12.82
C LEU A 918 16.03 18.65 -13.89
N ILE A 919 16.30 17.75 -14.83
CA ILE A 919 17.18 18.01 -15.98
C ILE A 919 16.54 19.04 -16.92
N GLU A 920 15.25 18.91 -17.23
CA GLU A 920 14.53 19.88 -18.05
C GLU A 920 14.58 21.29 -17.43
N LYS A 921 14.49 21.38 -16.10
CA LYS A 921 14.63 22.63 -15.33
C LYS A 921 16.08 23.05 -15.04
N GLN A 922 17.07 22.25 -15.46
CA GLN A 922 18.48 22.46 -15.13
C GLN A 922 18.78 22.60 -13.62
N ALA A 923 17.96 21.95 -12.79
CA ALA A 923 17.92 22.10 -11.34
C ALA A 923 18.65 20.96 -10.59
N VAL A 924 19.36 20.07 -11.29
CA VAL A 924 20.12 18.96 -10.67
C VAL A 924 21.58 18.94 -11.09
N ASP A 925 22.47 18.85 -10.12
CA ASP A 925 23.88 18.59 -10.39
C ASP A 925 24.06 17.09 -10.72
N VAL A 926 24.07 16.77 -12.01
CA VAL A 926 24.19 15.39 -12.51
C VAL A 926 25.54 14.76 -12.17
N ALA A 927 26.60 15.56 -11.97
CA ALA A 927 27.92 15.07 -11.61
C ALA A 927 27.94 14.62 -10.13
N VAL A 928 27.38 15.42 -9.22
CA VAL A 928 27.23 15.06 -7.81
C VAL A 928 26.31 13.84 -7.66
N PHE A 929 25.17 13.82 -8.37
CA PHE A 929 24.29 12.65 -8.40
C PHE A 929 25.03 11.39 -8.85
N ALA A 930 25.79 11.47 -9.94
CA ALA A 930 26.56 10.37 -10.50
C ALA A 930 27.65 9.86 -9.55
N GLU A 931 28.34 10.75 -8.85
CA GLU A 931 29.33 10.41 -7.82
C GLU A 931 28.68 9.60 -6.68
N LYS A 932 27.53 10.05 -6.16
CA LYS A 932 26.84 9.34 -5.09
C LYS A 932 26.32 7.98 -5.58
N ALA A 933 25.80 7.90 -6.80
CA ALA A 933 25.39 6.64 -7.41
C ALA A 933 26.56 5.68 -7.65
N ALA A 934 27.72 6.18 -8.07
CA ALA A 934 28.93 5.39 -8.25
C ALA A 934 29.41 4.81 -6.92
N LYS A 935 29.41 5.60 -5.85
CA LYS A 935 29.73 5.13 -4.48
C LYS A 935 28.80 4.00 -4.04
N LEU A 936 27.49 4.12 -4.26
CA LEU A 936 26.52 3.06 -3.95
C LEU A 936 26.79 1.78 -4.75
N ALA A 937 27.08 1.92 -6.05
CA ALA A 937 27.39 0.78 -6.92
C ALA A 937 28.71 0.07 -6.53
N SER A 938 29.76 0.84 -6.24
CA SER A 938 31.07 0.35 -5.78
C SER A 938 30.96 -0.50 -4.52
N GLU A 939 30.11 -0.07 -3.59
CA GLU A 939 29.89 -0.74 -2.30
C GLU A 939 28.75 -1.78 -2.34
N LYS A 940 28.30 -2.15 -3.55
CA LYS A 940 27.28 -3.20 -3.79
C LYS A 940 25.95 -2.93 -3.07
N TYR A 941 25.58 -1.65 -2.94
CA TYR A 941 24.30 -1.26 -2.37
C TYR A 941 23.16 -1.59 -3.34
N GLY A 942 22.29 -2.53 -2.95
CA GLY A 942 21.14 -2.95 -3.75
C GLY A 942 21.49 -3.62 -5.08
N VAL A 943 20.47 -3.85 -5.91
CA VAL A 943 20.65 -4.54 -7.21
C VAL A 943 20.99 -3.53 -8.31
N PHE A 944 22.19 -3.63 -8.87
CA PHE A 944 22.70 -2.72 -9.90
C PHE A 944 21.78 -2.54 -11.13
N LEU A 945 21.13 -3.61 -11.58
CA LEU A 945 20.20 -3.54 -12.72
C LEU A 945 19.06 -2.54 -12.48
N ARG A 946 18.61 -2.37 -11.23
CA ARG A 946 17.55 -1.44 -10.86
C ARG A 946 17.96 0.01 -11.18
N PHE A 947 19.19 0.38 -10.82
CA PHE A 947 19.78 1.67 -11.13
C PHE A 947 20.01 1.83 -12.63
N SER A 948 20.64 0.85 -13.29
CA SER A 948 20.89 0.90 -14.73
C SER A 948 19.60 1.07 -15.55
N ASP A 949 18.50 0.46 -15.12
CA ASP A 949 17.20 0.58 -15.79
C ASP A 949 16.57 1.95 -15.56
N GLY A 950 16.67 2.50 -14.34
CA GLY A 950 16.13 3.82 -14.01
C GLY A 950 16.86 4.95 -14.74
N ILE A 951 18.18 4.88 -14.86
CA ILE A 951 18.97 5.89 -15.60
C ILE A 951 18.78 5.77 -17.11
N ALA A 952 18.59 4.56 -17.64
CA ALA A 952 18.29 4.37 -19.06
C ALA A 952 16.96 4.99 -19.50
N ALA A 953 16.08 5.36 -18.56
CA ALA A 953 14.82 6.06 -18.87
C ALA A 953 15.04 7.48 -19.42
N LEU A 954 16.17 8.12 -19.12
CA LEU A 954 16.50 9.48 -19.61
C LEU A 954 16.83 9.50 -21.10
N LYS A 955 17.20 8.34 -21.65
CA LYS A 955 17.69 8.21 -23.00
C LYS A 955 16.58 8.48 -24.01
N ASP A 956 16.91 9.27 -25.03
CA ASP A 956 16.04 9.57 -26.18
C ASP A 956 14.77 10.38 -25.83
N ILE A 957 14.75 11.06 -24.67
CA ILE A 957 13.68 12.01 -24.33
C ILE A 957 13.84 13.32 -25.12
N SER A 958 15.02 13.94 -25.04
CA SER A 958 15.38 15.13 -25.81
C SER A 958 16.91 15.26 -25.94
N PRO A 959 17.42 16.14 -26.80
CA PRO A 959 18.86 16.44 -26.87
C PRO A 959 19.46 16.84 -25.52
N LEU A 960 18.80 17.72 -24.76
CA LEU A 960 19.21 18.10 -23.40
C LEU A 960 19.37 16.89 -22.47
N HIS A 961 18.42 15.96 -22.48
CA HIS A 961 18.46 14.76 -21.63
C HIS A 961 19.58 13.81 -22.03
N ASN A 962 19.83 13.64 -23.33
CA ASN A 962 20.96 12.84 -23.83
C ASN A 962 22.31 13.47 -23.43
N SER A 963 22.38 14.81 -23.43
CA SER A 963 23.54 15.56 -22.96
C SER A 963 23.79 15.36 -21.46
N ALA A 964 22.76 15.54 -20.63
CA ALA A 964 22.81 15.32 -19.20
C ALA A 964 23.16 13.85 -18.85
N LEU A 965 22.58 12.89 -19.57
CA LEU A 965 22.84 11.47 -19.41
C LEU A 965 24.29 11.10 -19.77
N LEU A 966 24.87 11.73 -20.80
CA LEU A 966 26.28 11.55 -21.12
C LEU A 966 27.18 12.06 -19.99
N GLN A 967 26.91 13.27 -19.48
CA GLN A 967 27.65 13.84 -18.35
C GLN A 967 27.54 12.94 -17.11
N LEU A 968 26.35 12.44 -16.81
CA LEU A 968 26.09 11.49 -15.74
C LEU A 968 26.91 10.20 -15.92
N PHE A 969 26.90 9.59 -17.12
CA PHE A 969 27.69 8.39 -17.37
C PHE A 969 29.20 8.65 -17.22
N ASN A 970 29.71 9.74 -17.77
CA ASN A 970 31.11 10.13 -17.62
C ASN A 970 31.49 10.28 -16.15
N ALA A 971 30.74 11.09 -15.39
CA ALA A 971 30.97 11.29 -13.96
C ALA A 971 30.81 9.99 -13.15
N PHE A 972 29.88 9.11 -13.54
CA PHE A 972 29.70 7.82 -12.89
C PHE A 972 30.92 6.91 -13.10
N PHE A 973 31.39 6.74 -14.34
CA PHE A 973 32.56 5.90 -14.63
C PHE A 973 33.88 6.51 -14.12
N ASP A 974 33.96 7.84 -14.02
CA ASP A 974 35.10 8.53 -13.43
C ASP A 974 35.26 8.24 -11.93
N ASN A 975 34.16 7.92 -11.24
CA ASN A 975 34.11 7.70 -9.79
C ASN A 975 33.81 6.24 -9.39
N LEU A 976 33.58 5.35 -10.36
CA LEU A 976 33.27 3.96 -10.11
C LEU A 976 34.54 3.17 -9.75
N ASP A 977 34.67 2.81 -8.48
CA ASP A 977 35.75 1.96 -7.97
C ASP A 977 35.25 0.51 -7.77
N LEU A 978 35.76 -0.44 -8.56
CA LEU A 978 35.40 -1.86 -8.48
C LEU A 978 36.65 -2.71 -8.23
N LYS A 979 36.69 -3.36 -7.07
CA LYS A 979 37.90 -4.08 -6.61
C LYS A 979 38.21 -5.36 -7.41
N ASP A 980 37.22 -6.23 -7.66
CA ASP A 980 37.49 -7.57 -8.24
C ASP A 980 36.53 -8.01 -9.35
N LYS A 981 35.28 -7.52 -9.37
CA LYS A 981 34.26 -8.03 -10.29
C LYS A 981 33.23 -6.96 -10.65
N LEU A 982 32.85 -6.94 -11.92
CA LEU A 982 31.73 -6.14 -12.41
C LEU A 982 30.40 -6.60 -11.79
N PRO A 983 29.49 -5.65 -11.47
CA PRO A 983 28.12 -5.98 -11.09
C PRO A 983 27.41 -6.88 -12.10
N THR A 984 26.47 -7.70 -11.62
CA THR A 984 25.61 -8.48 -12.52
C THR A 984 24.82 -7.54 -13.43
N ASN A 985 24.73 -7.88 -14.71
CA ASN A 985 24.10 -7.06 -15.77
C ASN A 985 24.80 -5.72 -16.10
N PHE A 986 26.06 -5.52 -15.68
CA PHE A 986 26.82 -4.30 -15.98
C PHE A 986 26.88 -3.96 -17.48
N LYS A 987 26.91 -4.97 -18.36
CA LYS A 987 26.87 -4.83 -19.82
C LYS A 987 25.76 -3.89 -20.31
N LYS A 988 24.59 -3.92 -19.67
CA LYS A 988 23.44 -3.09 -20.08
C LYS A 988 23.72 -1.60 -19.91
N MET A 989 24.43 -1.20 -18.85
CA MET A 989 24.82 0.20 -18.65
C MET A 989 25.82 0.65 -19.71
N VAL A 990 26.78 -0.22 -20.06
CA VAL A 990 27.78 0.03 -21.10
C VAL A 990 27.14 0.13 -22.49
N GLU A 991 26.14 -0.70 -22.81
CA GLU A 991 25.37 -0.61 -24.06
C GLU A 991 24.68 0.77 -24.20
N ASN A 992 24.07 1.27 -23.11
CA ASN A 992 23.46 2.61 -23.12
C ASN A 992 24.50 3.72 -23.25
N TYR A 993 25.67 3.58 -22.61
CA TYR A 993 26.75 4.55 -22.74
C TYR A 993 27.29 4.63 -24.18
N VAL A 994 27.54 3.49 -24.84
CA VAL A 994 27.94 3.45 -26.26
C VAL A 994 26.92 4.12 -27.17
N ASP A 995 25.64 3.85 -26.93
CA ASP A 995 24.55 4.45 -27.69
C ASP A 995 24.53 5.98 -27.54
N ILE A 996 24.66 6.48 -26.31
CA ILE A 996 24.71 7.92 -26.03
C ILE A 996 25.96 8.60 -26.58
N LEU A 997 27.14 7.99 -26.50
CA LEU A 997 28.36 8.51 -27.15
C LEU A 997 28.18 8.65 -28.66
N THR A 998 27.53 7.66 -29.28
CA THR A 998 27.27 7.66 -30.72
C THR A 998 26.30 8.79 -31.11
N LYS A 999 25.22 8.97 -30.34
CA LYS A 999 24.18 9.98 -30.59
C LYS A 999 24.64 11.41 -30.35
N THR A 1000 25.42 11.63 -29.28
CA THR A 1000 25.96 12.96 -28.96
C THR A 1000 27.21 13.30 -29.79
N ASN A 1001 27.79 12.33 -30.49
CA ASN A 1001 29.05 12.44 -31.22
C ASN A 1001 30.20 12.98 -30.34
N GLN A 1002 30.17 12.67 -29.04
CA GLN A 1002 31.18 13.05 -28.07
C GLN A 1002 32.07 11.87 -27.69
N LYS A 1003 33.27 12.18 -27.18
CA LYS A 1003 34.22 11.18 -26.71
C LYS A 1003 34.10 10.97 -25.19
N PRO A 1004 34.46 9.77 -24.69
CA PRO A 1004 34.58 9.51 -23.26
C PRO A 1004 35.59 10.45 -22.58
N THR A 1005 35.41 10.70 -21.28
CA THR A 1005 36.42 11.38 -20.45
C THR A 1005 37.68 10.51 -20.32
N PRO A 1006 38.87 11.10 -20.10
CA PRO A 1006 40.11 10.34 -19.91
C PRO A 1006 40.04 9.31 -18.77
N LYS A 1007 39.32 9.62 -17.70
CA LYS A 1007 39.11 8.70 -16.56
C LYS A 1007 38.18 7.54 -16.94
N ALA A 1008 37.07 7.79 -17.64
CA ALA A 1008 36.23 6.73 -18.19
C ALA A 1008 37.01 5.82 -19.17
N VAL A 1009 37.86 6.39 -20.04
CA VAL A 1009 38.78 5.60 -20.89
C VAL A 1009 39.67 4.70 -20.05
N ALA A 1010 40.31 5.24 -19.00
CA ALA A 1010 41.16 4.47 -18.11
C ALA A 1010 40.39 3.34 -17.40
N PHE A 1011 39.14 3.59 -16.99
CA PHE A 1011 38.27 2.55 -16.44
C PHE A 1011 38.00 1.43 -17.45
N PHE A 1012 37.60 1.75 -18.68
CA PHE A 1012 37.29 0.73 -19.68
C PHE A 1012 38.52 -0.03 -20.19
N GLU A 1013 39.71 0.57 -20.19
CA GLU A 1013 40.97 -0.12 -20.48
C GLU A 1013 41.25 -1.26 -19.49
N GLN A 1014 40.90 -1.11 -18.21
CA GLN A 1014 41.04 -2.17 -17.20
C GLN A 1014 40.14 -3.39 -17.51
N TRP A 1015 39.02 -3.18 -18.21
CA TRP A 1015 38.02 -4.19 -18.51
C TRP A 1015 38.00 -4.64 -19.99
N LYS A 1016 38.99 -4.25 -20.81
CA LYS A 1016 39.01 -4.55 -22.26
C LYS A 1016 39.01 -6.03 -22.62
N ASP A 1017 39.57 -6.86 -21.74
CA ASP A 1017 39.65 -8.31 -21.92
C ASP A 1017 38.43 -9.05 -21.34
N ASN A 1018 37.48 -8.33 -20.74
CA ASN A 1018 36.23 -8.92 -20.29
C ASN A 1018 35.42 -9.43 -21.49
N SER A 1019 35.20 -10.75 -21.54
CA SER A 1019 34.54 -11.42 -22.68
C SER A 1019 33.14 -10.89 -22.99
N ALA A 1020 32.41 -10.41 -21.97
CA ALA A 1020 31.07 -9.86 -22.15
C ALA A 1020 31.06 -8.40 -22.65
N LEU A 1021 32.14 -7.65 -22.44
CA LEU A 1021 32.24 -6.22 -22.79
C LEU A 1021 33.17 -5.93 -23.96
N LYS A 1022 34.03 -6.87 -24.36
CA LYS A 1022 35.12 -6.67 -25.35
C LYS A 1022 34.69 -5.92 -26.62
N SER A 1023 33.53 -6.25 -27.18
CA SER A 1023 33.01 -5.58 -28.39
C SER A 1023 32.54 -4.14 -28.15
N LEU A 1024 31.99 -3.87 -26.96
CA LEU A 1024 31.52 -2.54 -26.56
C LEU A 1024 32.70 -1.64 -26.17
N VAL A 1025 33.65 -2.16 -25.38
CA VAL A 1025 34.87 -1.44 -25.01
C VAL A 1025 35.67 -1.03 -26.24
N LYS A 1026 35.76 -1.91 -27.26
CA LYS A 1026 36.39 -1.55 -28.53
C LYS A 1026 35.71 -0.37 -29.24
N GLN A 1027 34.40 -0.20 -29.07
CA GLN A 1027 33.67 0.95 -29.63
C GLN A 1027 33.93 2.23 -28.83
N ILE A 1028 34.04 2.12 -27.50
CA ILE A 1028 34.32 3.25 -26.60
C ILE A 1028 35.75 3.78 -26.80
N LEU A 1029 36.72 2.89 -27.00
CA LEU A 1029 38.15 3.24 -27.13
C LEU A 1029 38.58 3.67 -28.55
N LYS A 1030 37.64 3.69 -29.51
CA LYS A 1030 37.89 4.10 -30.89
C LYS A 1030 37.63 5.58 -31.05
#